data_AF-A0AAI9XJT9-F1
#
_entry.id   AF-A0AAI9XJT9-F1
#
_cell.length_a   1.000
_cell.length_b   1.000
_cell.length_c   1.000
_cell.angle_alpha   90.00
_cell.angle_beta   90.00
_cell.angle_gamma   90.00
#
_symmetry.space_group_name_H-M   'P 1'
#
loop_
_entity.id
_entity.type
_entity.pdbx_description
1 polymer ?
#
loop_
_entity_poly.entity_id
_entity_poly.type
_entity_poly.pdbx_seq_one_letter_code
_entity_poly.pdbx_strand_id
1 'polypeptide(L)'
;MLLSLVFLATAAAAIPSPPAYDYGFEAAKVVKRQTQDPIIVTKLPSINGTIPNRPDIRELKENPFKWNLFLLASSMFQFTNQSEQLSWYQIAAGIHGVPFVPWNGVPGVPGGEERGYCTHMSILFPSWHRVYLALYEQILFQLIQMIASWFPDPTERAYYQAAAIDFRIPYWDWATTPPLGESVYLSEFEQPAIQVYGPNGWQTIANPLYSYKFRPLDPQVFSQGDFPHWTETMRAPFETTDNQSITHSIEHARPALQQRLYTLLSNYKDFEPFSNKIWGVASNQTQYDSVEALHDAMHVLVGDRGHLYYIQYSAFDPVFFLHHAMVERIVAMWQVLYPTAWVTSQAAMEPSFTMSSGTVQNWLTELKPFYADANGTFWNSAMARDTTAFGYAYAETNPSLGIHKSEEQARLIATINRLYGSSSPSGLARKQRRVASKRKGGPLSPVRKGTTSKHVLDFSQDPDLETKVATEDDMYTEWVANIHVQNGALNGSFAIHFFLGEVPEEAPSWASAPNLVGSMSVFAMKNMGSGNHVSGTVPLTSALMHMVWARTISGLEPDEIVPFLEEHLQVRIVAEGSIEVEATKIDSLHIQIASARVQASRHEWELPKWGLMVERTANLSREVSHPVVFAFDGRHAQRTNAAAKMKLVRFLMKCANETVTIELKNGTIVHGTITSVSPQMNTALRTVKMTPRGQDAVSLDTMNIRGSTIRYFILPDSLPLDTLLIDDQPKPKNKARKEAERGGPVRGGRGGPRGRGRGRGRGRGRG
;
A
#
# COMPACT_ATOMS: atom_id res chain seq x y z
N MET A 1 -70.81 4.04 -11.39
CA MET A 1 -71.03 3.38 -10.08
C MET A 1 -69.92 2.35 -9.92
N LEU A 2 -68.80 2.72 -9.26
CA LEU A 2 -68.35 2.16 -7.96
C LEU A 2 -68.20 0.62 -8.03
N LEU A 3 -67.04 0.01 -8.33
CA LEU A 3 -65.70 0.06 -7.70
C LEU A 3 -65.74 -0.41 -6.24
N SER A 4 -65.42 -1.70 -6.03
CA SER A 4 -65.07 -2.30 -4.74
C SER A 4 -64.32 -3.61 -5.00
N LEU A 5 -63.01 -3.50 -5.24
CA LEU A 5 -62.06 -4.61 -5.18
C LEU A 5 -61.30 -4.46 -3.87
N VAL A 6 -61.46 -5.45 -3.00
CA VAL A 6 -60.81 -5.54 -1.70
C VAL A 6 -59.30 -5.72 -1.92
N PHE A 7 -58.52 -4.68 -1.63
CA PHE A 7 -57.08 -4.78 -1.40
C PHE A 7 -56.86 -5.43 -0.03
N LEU A 8 -56.45 -6.70 0.01
CA LEU A 8 -55.71 -7.22 1.16
C LEU A 8 -54.26 -6.74 1.02
N ALA A 9 -53.94 -5.62 1.67
CA ALA A 9 -52.57 -5.25 1.93
C ALA A 9 -52.02 -6.23 2.97
N THR A 10 -51.18 -7.17 2.55
CA THR A 10 -50.25 -7.84 3.45
C THR A 10 -49.22 -6.80 3.86
N ALA A 11 -49.46 -6.11 4.98
CA ALA A 11 -48.42 -5.41 5.69
C ALA A 11 -47.39 -6.47 6.10
N ALA A 12 -46.27 -6.53 5.38
CA ALA A 12 -45.07 -7.19 5.88
C ALA A 12 -44.70 -6.44 7.16
N ALA A 13 -45.04 -7.02 8.32
CA ALA A 13 -44.55 -6.52 9.58
C ALA A 13 -43.03 -6.56 9.51
N ALA A 14 -42.39 -5.38 9.46
CA ALA A 14 -40.95 -5.27 9.55
C ALA A 14 -40.50 -6.05 10.78
N ILE A 15 -39.74 -7.13 10.58
CA ILE A 15 -39.13 -7.86 11.69
C ILE A 15 -38.32 -6.81 12.48
N PRO A 16 -38.63 -6.58 13.76
CA PRO A 16 -37.92 -5.57 14.52
C PRO A 16 -36.43 -5.91 14.51
N SER A 17 -35.62 -4.93 14.09
CA SER A 17 -34.16 -5.05 14.13
C SER A 17 -33.73 -5.52 15.53
N PRO A 18 -32.78 -6.47 15.63
CA PRO A 18 -32.26 -6.90 16.91
C PRO A 18 -31.80 -5.70 17.77
N PRO A 19 -32.06 -5.69 19.07
CA PRO A 19 -31.74 -4.55 19.94
C PRO A 19 -30.26 -4.52 20.33
N ALA A 20 -29.85 -3.49 21.06
CA ALA A 20 -28.61 -3.54 21.85
C ALA A 20 -28.74 -4.55 22.99
N TYR A 21 -27.61 -4.91 23.59
CA TYR A 21 -27.60 -5.66 24.84
C TYR A 21 -28.29 -4.87 25.96
N ASP A 22 -29.23 -5.50 26.65
CA ASP A 22 -29.88 -4.92 27.83
C ASP A 22 -29.12 -5.34 29.10
N TYR A 23 -28.39 -4.38 29.68
CA TYR A 23 -27.63 -4.58 30.91
C TYR A 23 -28.51 -4.64 32.18
N GLY A 24 -29.83 -4.45 32.07
CA GLY A 24 -30.75 -4.38 33.22
C GLY A 24 -30.80 -2.99 33.88
N PHE A 25 -30.13 -2.00 33.28
CA PHE A 25 -30.12 -0.60 33.68
C PHE A 25 -29.75 0.29 32.48
N GLU A 26 -30.00 1.60 32.59
CA GLU A 26 -29.61 2.57 31.56
C GLU A 26 -28.08 2.77 31.52
N ALA A 27 -27.36 1.90 30.80
CA ALA A 27 -25.91 1.94 30.67
C ALA A 27 -25.38 3.31 30.18
N ALA A 28 -26.12 4.00 29.31
CA ALA A 28 -25.77 5.33 28.80
C ALA A 28 -25.58 6.39 29.92
N LYS A 29 -26.28 6.27 31.05
CA LYS A 29 -26.10 7.17 32.21
C LYS A 29 -24.79 6.90 32.98
N VAL A 30 -24.25 5.68 32.87
CA VAL A 30 -23.03 5.24 33.57
C VAL A 30 -21.77 5.65 32.80
N VAL A 31 -21.81 5.60 31.46
CA VAL A 31 -20.67 5.94 30.58
C VAL A 31 -20.31 7.43 30.63
N LYS A 32 -21.26 8.31 30.99
CA LYS A 32 -21.14 9.78 30.91
C LYS A 32 -20.08 10.45 31.82
N ARG A 33 -19.19 9.72 32.49
CA ARG A 33 -18.42 10.22 33.64
C ARG A 33 -16.91 10.39 33.50
N GLN A 34 -16.27 10.19 32.33
CA GLN A 34 -14.79 10.29 32.25
C GLN A 34 -14.23 10.85 30.92
N THR A 35 -14.77 11.93 30.37
CA THR A 35 -14.08 12.66 29.29
C THR A 35 -13.10 13.66 29.89
N GLN A 36 -11.81 13.33 29.87
CA GLN A 36 -10.74 14.31 30.07
C GLN A 36 -10.71 15.23 28.83
N ASP A 37 -10.71 16.54 29.04
CA ASP A 37 -10.59 17.55 27.98
C ASP A 37 -9.21 18.24 28.12
N PRO A 38 -8.33 18.16 27.11
CA PRO A 38 -8.52 17.49 25.81
C PRO A 38 -8.48 15.97 25.92
N ILE A 39 -9.11 15.29 24.95
CA ILE A 39 -9.01 13.83 24.81
C ILE A 39 -7.58 13.49 24.38
N ILE A 40 -6.88 12.72 25.20
CA ILE A 40 -5.50 12.28 24.96
C ILE A 40 -5.46 10.80 24.57
N VAL A 41 -4.59 10.47 23.62
CA VAL A 41 -4.29 9.08 23.24
C VAL A 41 -3.12 8.60 24.08
N THR A 42 -3.36 7.60 24.91
CA THR A 42 -2.44 7.15 25.96
C THR A 42 -2.02 5.70 25.77
N LYS A 43 -1.00 5.30 26.55
CA LYS A 43 -0.50 3.93 26.61
C LYS A 43 -1.44 3.05 27.44
N LEU A 44 -1.90 1.94 26.87
CA LEU A 44 -2.63 0.91 27.60
C LEU A 44 -1.73 0.14 28.60
N PRO A 45 -2.29 -0.36 29.71
CA PRO A 45 -1.52 -0.99 30.77
C PRO A 45 -0.85 -2.30 30.33
N SER A 46 0.34 -2.56 30.86
CA SER A 46 1.02 -3.86 30.77
C SER A 46 0.52 -4.83 31.84
N ILE A 47 0.77 -6.12 31.65
CA ILE A 47 0.33 -7.19 32.56
C ILE A 47 1.55 -7.92 33.07
N ASN A 48 1.79 -7.89 34.38
CA ASN A 48 2.99 -8.52 34.96
C ASN A 48 4.30 -8.13 34.26
N GLY A 49 4.38 -6.89 33.74
CA GLY A 49 5.53 -6.39 33.00
C GLY A 49 5.59 -6.78 31.51
N THR A 50 4.63 -7.56 30.99
CA THR A 50 4.55 -7.92 29.56
C THR A 50 3.54 -7.05 28.83
N ILE A 51 3.82 -6.80 27.54
CA ILE A 51 2.93 -6.04 26.65
C ILE A 51 1.96 -7.01 25.98
N PRO A 52 0.64 -6.85 26.15
CA PRO A 52 -0.37 -7.68 25.49
C PRO A 52 -0.31 -7.59 23.96
N ASN A 53 -0.61 -8.70 23.30
CA ASN A 53 -0.68 -8.76 21.84
C ASN A 53 -2.09 -8.42 21.35
N ARG A 54 -2.19 -7.72 20.21
CA ARG A 54 -3.38 -7.75 19.36
C ARG A 54 -3.46 -9.15 18.71
N PRO A 55 -4.49 -9.95 18.98
CA PRO A 55 -4.62 -11.31 18.43
C PRO A 55 -5.25 -11.29 17.03
N ASP A 56 -5.14 -12.39 16.30
CA ASP A 56 -6.04 -12.61 15.15
C ASP A 56 -7.47 -12.71 15.67
N ILE A 57 -8.45 -12.22 14.91
CA ILE A 57 -9.87 -12.29 15.31
C ILE A 57 -10.36 -13.73 15.55
N ARG A 58 -9.82 -14.73 14.85
CA ARG A 58 -10.11 -16.15 15.10
C ARG A 58 -9.55 -16.60 16.45
N GLU A 59 -8.33 -16.17 16.79
CA GLU A 59 -7.72 -16.44 18.10
C GLU A 59 -8.49 -15.75 19.24
N LEU A 60 -8.97 -14.51 19.03
CA LEU A 60 -9.79 -13.82 20.03
C LEU A 60 -11.09 -14.61 20.33
N LYS A 61 -11.72 -15.16 19.30
CA LYS A 61 -12.96 -15.93 19.38
C LYS A 61 -12.81 -17.23 20.19
N GLU A 62 -11.62 -17.82 20.22
CA GLU A 62 -11.35 -19.03 21.04
C GLU A 62 -11.44 -18.75 22.55
N ASN A 63 -11.29 -17.49 22.99
CA ASN A 63 -11.48 -17.09 24.37
C ASN A 63 -12.90 -16.50 24.58
N PRO A 64 -13.84 -17.25 25.17
CA PRO A 64 -15.23 -16.80 25.28
C PRO A 64 -15.39 -15.53 26.12
N PHE A 65 -14.55 -15.33 27.14
CA PHE A 65 -14.60 -14.13 27.98
C PHE A 65 -14.21 -12.88 27.19
N LYS A 66 -13.10 -12.96 26.41
CA LYS A 66 -12.66 -11.84 25.56
C LYS A 66 -13.63 -11.60 24.41
N TRP A 67 -14.12 -12.67 23.77
CA TRP A 67 -15.08 -12.59 22.68
C TRP A 67 -16.38 -11.90 23.10
N ASN A 68 -16.97 -12.34 24.23
CA ASN A 68 -18.18 -11.72 24.76
C ASN A 68 -17.96 -10.24 25.12
N LEU A 69 -16.86 -9.92 25.80
CA LEU A 69 -16.54 -8.53 26.13
C LEU A 69 -16.36 -7.67 24.88
N PHE A 70 -15.70 -8.19 23.85
CA PHE A 70 -15.51 -7.51 22.58
C PHE A 70 -16.84 -7.17 21.89
N LEU A 71 -17.76 -8.14 21.80
CA LEU A 71 -19.09 -7.92 21.21
C LEU A 71 -19.94 -6.94 22.04
N LEU A 72 -19.96 -7.10 23.37
CA LEU A 72 -20.71 -6.22 24.27
C LEU A 72 -20.19 -4.77 24.21
N ALA A 73 -18.88 -4.59 24.25
CA ALA A 73 -18.27 -3.27 24.19
C ALA A 73 -18.45 -2.61 22.82
N SER A 74 -18.31 -3.37 21.73
CA SER A 74 -18.54 -2.86 20.37
C SER A 74 -20.02 -2.46 20.18
N SER A 75 -20.95 -3.27 20.69
CA SER A 75 -22.38 -2.94 20.71
C SER A 75 -22.65 -1.66 21.51
N MET A 76 -22.11 -1.54 22.73
CA MET A 76 -22.27 -0.32 23.53
C MET A 76 -21.67 0.92 22.84
N PHE A 77 -20.50 0.78 22.23
CA PHE A 77 -19.82 1.86 21.52
C PHE A 77 -20.67 2.37 20.35
N GLN A 78 -21.24 1.46 19.55
CA GLN A 78 -22.13 1.80 18.42
C GLN A 78 -23.48 2.37 18.86
N PHE A 79 -24.00 1.98 20.03
CA PHE A 79 -25.26 2.51 20.56
C PHE A 79 -25.10 3.81 21.37
N THR A 80 -23.87 4.26 21.60
CA THR A 80 -23.61 5.56 22.22
C THR A 80 -24.16 6.67 21.31
N ASN A 81 -24.79 7.69 21.91
CA ASN A 81 -25.43 8.76 21.16
C ASN A 81 -24.43 9.46 20.22
N GLN A 82 -24.78 9.60 18.94
CA GLN A 82 -23.92 10.12 17.87
C GLN A 82 -23.41 11.56 18.12
N SER A 83 -24.07 12.33 19.00
CA SER A 83 -23.61 13.66 19.40
C SER A 83 -22.47 13.64 20.41
N GLU A 84 -22.23 12.53 21.10
CA GLU A 84 -21.16 12.39 22.08
C GLU A 84 -19.82 12.24 21.37
N GLN A 85 -18.80 12.99 21.80
CA GLN A 85 -17.50 13.10 21.11
C GLN A 85 -16.73 11.77 21.01
N LEU A 86 -16.94 10.86 21.97
CA LEU A 86 -16.38 9.51 22.00
C LEU A 86 -17.38 8.44 21.52
N SER A 87 -18.43 8.81 20.78
CA SER A 87 -19.33 7.84 20.15
C SER A 87 -18.69 7.21 18.92
N TRP A 88 -19.20 6.05 18.51
CA TRP A 88 -18.78 5.42 17.25
C TRP A 88 -18.86 6.42 16.10
N TYR A 89 -19.96 7.15 15.97
CA TYR A 89 -20.17 8.13 14.90
C TYR A 89 -19.04 9.18 14.83
N GLN A 90 -18.68 9.78 15.97
CA GLN A 90 -17.65 10.82 16.02
C GLN A 90 -16.23 10.27 15.83
N ILE A 91 -15.93 9.10 16.42
CA ILE A 91 -14.60 8.49 16.30
C ILE A 91 -14.41 7.91 14.91
N ALA A 92 -15.31 7.04 14.48
CA ALA A 92 -15.26 6.33 13.22
C ALA A 92 -15.25 7.31 12.04
N ALA A 93 -16.23 8.21 11.97
CA ALA A 93 -16.38 9.05 10.79
C ALA A 93 -15.97 10.49 10.99
N GLY A 94 -16.30 11.08 12.14
CA GLY A 94 -15.94 12.47 12.44
C GLY A 94 -14.44 12.77 12.34
N ILE A 95 -13.59 11.76 12.52
CA ILE A 95 -12.15 11.87 12.32
C ILE A 95 -11.74 11.45 10.90
N HIS A 96 -12.15 10.26 10.44
CA HIS A 96 -11.64 9.72 9.17
C HIS A 96 -12.16 10.47 7.94
N GLY A 97 -13.43 10.90 7.95
CA GLY A 97 -14.14 11.39 6.79
C GLY A 97 -15.27 12.35 7.17
N VAL A 98 -16.44 12.15 6.59
CA VAL A 98 -17.60 13.01 6.88
C VAL A 98 -18.04 12.89 8.35
N PRO A 99 -18.61 13.94 8.98
CA PRO A 99 -19.13 15.18 8.37
C PRO A 99 -18.11 16.32 8.18
N PHE A 100 -16.80 16.07 8.23
CA PHE A 100 -15.77 17.12 8.07
C PHE A 100 -15.91 18.26 9.09
N VAL A 101 -16.07 17.88 10.35
CA VAL A 101 -16.23 18.83 11.46
C VAL A 101 -15.01 18.79 12.39
N PRO A 102 -14.70 19.89 13.10
CA PRO A 102 -13.66 19.89 14.11
C PRO A 102 -13.88 18.81 15.18
N TRP A 103 -12.87 18.00 15.43
CA TRP A 103 -12.83 17.03 16.53
C TRP A 103 -11.77 17.45 17.56
N ASN A 104 -12.10 17.28 18.86
CA ASN A 104 -11.22 17.58 20.00
C ASN A 104 -10.61 18.99 19.96
N GLY A 105 -11.41 19.98 19.55
CA GLY A 105 -11.00 21.38 19.48
C GLY A 105 -10.01 21.73 18.36
N VAL A 106 -9.70 20.80 17.44
CA VAL A 106 -8.75 21.02 16.35
C VAL A 106 -9.49 21.56 15.11
N PRO A 107 -9.33 22.84 14.73
CA PRO A 107 -10.03 23.41 13.59
C PRO A 107 -9.42 22.95 12.26
N GLY A 108 -10.23 23.04 11.20
CA GLY A 108 -9.79 22.78 9.83
C GLY A 108 -8.94 23.91 9.26
N VAL A 109 -8.24 23.63 8.16
CA VAL A 109 -7.48 24.63 7.39
C VAL A 109 -8.23 25.06 6.13
N PRO A 110 -7.97 26.26 5.59
CA PRO A 110 -8.49 26.67 4.30
C PRO A 110 -8.17 25.67 3.20
N GLY A 111 -9.19 25.21 2.47
CA GLY A 111 -9.11 24.20 1.42
C GLY A 111 -9.16 22.75 1.90
N GLY A 112 -9.29 22.52 3.21
CA GLY A 112 -9.44 21.19 3.84
C GLY A 112 -10.87 20.87 4.29
N GLU A 113 -11.81 21.81 4.18
CA GLU A 113 -13.14 21.74 4.79
C GLU A 113 -14.04 20.63 4.20
N GLU A 114 -13.72 20.12 3.02
CA GLU A 114 -14.44 19.03 2.35
C GLU A 114 -13.67 17.69 2.43
N ARG A 115 -12.76 17.57 3.40
CA ARG A 115 -11.89 16.39 3.60
C ARG A 115 -11.90 15.95 5.06
N GLY A 116 -11.64 14.67 5.30
CA GLY A 116 -11.41 14.14 6.64
C GLY A 116 -9.98 14.41 7.14
N TYR A 117 -9.69 14.06 8.39
CA TYR A 117 -8.33 14.18 8.94
C TYR A 117 -7.38 13.12 8.38
N CYS A 118 -7.90 12.02 7.83
CA CYS A 118 -7.12 10.88 7.38
C CYS A 118 -6.05 11.28 6.36
N THR A 119 -4.86 10.71 6.52
CA THR A 119 -3.73 10.95 5.61
C THR A 119 -3.63 9.80 4.61
N HIS A 120 -4.34 9.91 3.49
CA HIS A 120 -4.14 9.06 2.31
C HIS A 120 -3.19 9.75 1.33
N MET A 121 -2.52 8.98 0.48
CA MET A 121 -1.52 9.48 -0.46
C MET A 121 -0.50 10.36 0.27
N SER A 122 0.06 9.82 1.35
CA SER A 122 0.89 10.57 2.29
C SER A 122 1.91 9.67 2.97
N ILE A 123 3.13 10.17 3.15
CA ILE A 123 4.17 9.54 3.98
C ILE A 123 3.72 9.29 5.43
N LEU A 124 2.65 9.95 5.88
CA LEU A 124 2.08 9.79 7.22
C LEU A 124 1.01 8.70 7.30
N PHE A 125 0.61 8.08 6.18
CA PHE A 125 -0.46 7.07 6.14
C PHE A 125 -0.32 5.99 7.22
N PRO A 126 0.83 5.30 7.38
CA PRO A 126 0.94 4.25 8.39
C PRO A 126 0.87 4.78 9.83
N SER A 127 1.54 5.89 10.12
CA SER A 127 1.66 6.41 11.50
C SER A 127 0.38 7.10 11.96
N TRP A 128 -0.31 7.82 11.07
CA TRP A 128 -1.60 8.45 11.38
C TRP A 128 -2.65 7.39 11.74
N HIS A 129 -2.81 6.36 10.91
CA HIS A 129 -3.76 5.28 11.17
C HIS A 129 -3.40 4.46 12.40
N ARG A 130 -2.11 4.34 12.75
CA ARG A 130 -1.68 3.71 14.00
C ARG A 130 -2.20 4.46 15.24
N VAL A 131 -2.05 5.78 15.29
CA VAL A 131 -2.55 6.59 16.41
C VAL A 131 -4.08 6.59 16.45
N TYR A 132 -4.71 6.63 15.28
CA TYR A 132 -6.17 6.53 15.17
C TYR A 132 -6.70 5.21 15.74
N LEU A 133 -6.04 4.11 15.41
CA LEU A 133 -6.38 2.78 15.92
C LEU A 133 -6.13 2.66 17.43
N ALA A 134 -5.09 3.32 17.95
CA ALA A 134 -4.84 3.39 19.39
C ALA A 134 -5.93 4.17 20.15
N LEU A 135 -6.46 5.25 19.58
CA LEU A 135 -7.62 5.97 20.14
C LEU A 135 -8.85 5.06 20.20
N TYR A 136 -9.16 4.39 19.09
CA TYR A 136 -10.27 3.43 19.02
C TYR A 136 -10.13 2.33 20.08
N GLU A 137 -8.95 1.72 20.17
CA GLU A 137 -8.65 0.67 21.13
C GLU A 137 -8.72 1.16 22.57
N GLN A 138 -8.27 2.39 22.86
CA GLN A 138 -8.37 2.98 24.20
C GLN A 138 -9.82 3.09 24.68
N ILE A 139 -10.72 3.56 23.82
CA ILE A 139 -12.14 3.71 24.16
C ILE A 139 -12.76 2.33 24.38
N LEU A 140 -12.52 1.40 23.46
CA LEU A 140 -13.06 0.04 23.56
C LEU A 140 -12.54 -0.67 24.82
N PHE A 141 -11.26 -0.50 25.15
CA PHE A 141 -10.66 -1.03 26.38
C PHE A 141 -11.37 -0.50 27.63
N GLN A 142 -11.65 0.80 27.71
CA GLN A 142 -12.40 1.38 28.83
C GLN A 142 -13.81 0.79 28.97
N LEU A 143 -14.53 0.64 27.86
CA LEU A 143 -15.85 0.01 27.85
C LEU A 143 -15.79 -1.45 28.31
N ILE A 144 -14.77 -2.20 27.88
CA ILE A 144 -14.55 -3.59 28.27
C ILE A 144 -14.28 -3.73 29.77
N GLN A 145 -13.41 -2.88 30.33
CA GLN A 145 -13.15 -2.85 31.78
C GLN A 145 -14.43 -2.58 32.58
N MET A 146 -15.22 -1.62 32.12
CA MET A 146 -16.47 -1.22 32.75
C MET A 146 -17.51 -2.35 32.70
N ILE A 147 -17.73 -2.97 31.53
CA ILE A 147 -18.67 -4.09 31.38
C ILE A 147 -18.24 -5.28 32.22
N ALA A 148 -16.95 -5.61 32.26
CA ALA A 148 -16.42 -6.69 33.09
C ALA A 148 -16.73 -6.48 34.58
N SER A 149 -16.86 -5.24 35.05
CA SER A 149 -17.21 -4.94 36.44
C SER A 149 -18.68 -5.18 36.79
N TRP A 150 -19.56 -5.31 35.79
CA TRP A 150 -21.01 -5.38 35.99
C TRP A 150 -21.55 -6.79 36.19
N PHE A 151 -20.74 -7.83 35.95
CA PHE A 151 -21.15 -9.21 36.22
C PHE A 151 -21.49 -9.38 37.71
N PRO A 152 -22.69 -9.86 38.07
CA PRO A 152 -23.15 -9.89 39.45
C PRO A 152 -22.39 -10.93 40.28
N ASP A 153 -22.16 -12.12 39.72
CA ASP A 153 -21.42 -13.19 40.39
C ASP A 153 -19.92 -12.83 40.54
N PRO A 154 -19.36 -12.83 41.77
CA PRO A 154 -17.97 -12.43 41.99
C PRO A 154 -16.92 -13.32 41.31
N THR A 155 -17.19 -14.61 41.18
CA THR A 155 -16.25 -15.57 40.58
C THR A 155 -16.21 -15.39 39.06
N GLU A 156 -17.37 -15.31 38.43
CA GLU A 156 -17.52 -14.97 37.02
C GLU A 156 -16.91 -13.60 36.70
N ARG A 157 -17.23 -12.59 37.51
CA ARG A 157 -16.66 -11.24 37.38
C ARG A 157 -15.14 -11.26 37.38
N ALA A 158 -14.51 -12.08 38.22
CA ALA A 158 -13.05 -12.19 38.24
C ALA A 158 -12.47 -12.74 36.92
N TYR A 159 -13.13 -13.72 36.28
CA TYR A 159 -12.71 -14.23 34.97
C TYR A 159 -12.84 -13.16 33.87
N TYR A 160 -13.95 -12.43 33.85
CA TYR A 160 -14.16 -11.33 32.90
C TYR A 160 -13.19 -10.17 33.14
N GLN A 161 -12.90 -9.81 34.39
CA GLN A 161 -11.90 -8.78 34.72
C GLN A 161 -10.49 -9.20 34.29
N ALA A 162 -10.11 -10.46 34.50
CA ALA A 162 -8.82 -10.97 34.03
C ALA A 162 -8.72 -10.91 32.49
N ALA A 163 -9.78 -11.30 31.78
CA ALA A 163 -9.85 -11.21 30.32
C ALA A 163 -9.82 -9.75 29.82
N ALA A 164 -10.50 -8.84 30.53
CA ALA A 164 -10.57 -7.43 30.20
C ALA A 164 -9.19 -6.75 30.25
N ILE A 165 -8.41 -7.00 31.32
CA ILE A 165 -7.09 -6.38 31.49
C ILE A 165 -6.13 -6.76 30.34
N ASP A 166 -6.26 -7.99 29.82
CA ASP A 166 -5.51 -8.55 28.69
C ASP A 166 -6.16 -8.35 27.32
N PHE A 167 -7.18 -7.51 27.23
CA PHE A 167 -7.82 -7.24 25.96
C PHE A 167 -7.00 -6.29 25.09
N ARG A 168 -6.87 -6.63 23.81
CA ARG A 168 -6.41 -5.76 22.71
C ARG A 168 -7.29 -6.04 21.50
N ILE A 169 -7.47 -5.04 20.63
CA ILE A 169 -8.33 -5.20 19.45
C ILE A 169 -7.79 -6.29 18.53
N PRO A 170 -8.65 -7.13 17.92
CA PRO A 170 -8.18 -8.13 16.99
C PRO A 170 -7.87 -7.53 15.62
N TYR A 171 -6.97 -8.19 14.87
CA TYR A 171 -6.77 -7.92 13.45
C TYR A 171 -7.46 -8.99 12.59
N TRP A 172 -7.84 -8.62 11.37
CA TRP A 172 -8.37 -9.55 10.37
C TRP A 172 -7.31 -9.85 9.31
N ASP A 173 -6.62 -10.98 9.44
CA ASP A 173 -5.65 -11.41 8.42
C ASP A 173 -6.37 -12.01 7.21
N TRP A 174 -6.56 -11.17 6.20
CA TRP A 174 -7.18 -11.55 4.93
C TRP A 174 -6.20 -12.18 3.93
N ALA A 175 -4.89 -12.21 4.23
CA ALA A 175 -3.87 -12.74 3.33
C ALA A 175 -3.48 -14.19 3.66
N THR A 176 -3.66 -14.62 4.90
CA THR A 176 -3.36 -15.99 5.34
C THR A 176 -4.42 -16.98 4.84
N THR A 177 -4.00 -18.20 4.51
CA THR A 177 -4.92 -19.29 4.17
C THR A 177 -5.74 -19.68 5.39
N PRO A 178 -7.09 -19.67 5.32
CA PRO A 178 -7.93 -20.02 6.47
C PRO A 178 -7.78 -21.51 6.83
N PRO A 179 -8.14 -21.90 8.07
CA PRO A 179 -8.25 -23.31 8.45
C PRO A 179 -9.16 -24.10 7.49
N LEU A 180 -8.95 -25.42 7.41
CA LEU A 180 -9.72 -26.28 6.50
C LEU A 180 -11.22 -26.20 6.81
N GLY A 181 -12.03 -25.78 5.83
CA GLY A 181 -13.47 -25.64 5.96
C GLY A 181 -13.94 -24.27 6.45
N GLU A 182 -13.02 -23.34 6.72
CA GLU A 182 -13.31 -21.94 7.02
C GLU A 182 -13.04 -21.04 5.80
N SER A 183 -13.62 -19.84 5.82
CA SER A 183 -13.34 -18.77 4.86
C SER A 183 -12.50 -17.66 5.51
N VAL A 184 -11.77 -16.92 4.67
CA VAL A 184 -11.14 -15.64 4.98
C VAL A 184 -12.16 -14.63 5.49
N TYR A 185 -13.32 -14.53 4.83
CA TYR A 185 -14.44 -13.71 5.28
C TYR A 185 -15.19 -14.47 6.38
N LEU A 186 -15.30 -13.87 7.55
CA LEU A 186 -15.83 -14.55 8.72
C LEU A 186 -17.35 -14.58 8.69
N SER A 187 -17.93 -15.69 9.14
CA SER A 187 -19.39 -15.83 9.28
C SER A 187 -20.02 -14.72 10.14
N GLU A 188 -19.27 -14.22 11.12
CA GLU A 188 -19.65 -13.12 11.99
C GLU A 188 -19.80 -11.78 11.26
N PHE A 189 -19.24 -11.65 10.06
CA PHE A 189 -19.44 -10.46 9.23
C PHE A 189 -20.75 -10.53 8.43
N GLU A 190 -21.36 -11.72 8.33
CA GLU A 190 -22.52 -11.98 7.48
C GLU A 190 -23.86 -11.94 8.24
N GLN A 191 -23.83 -12.20 9.54
CA GLN A 191 -25.04 -12.39 10.35
C GLN A 191 -25.52 -11.06 10.96
N PRO A 192 -26.78 -10.61 10.72
CA PRO A 192 -27.28 -9.34 11.26
C PRO A 192 -27.51 -9.36 12.78
N ALA A 193 -27.54 -10.55 13.39
CA ALA A 193 -27.72 -10.77 14.81
C ALA A 193 -26.69 -11.76 15.34
N ILE A 194 -26.30 -11.62 16.60
CA ILE A 194 -25.38 -12.54 17.26
C ILE A 194 -25.85 -12.82 18.70
N GLN A 195 -25.67 -14.06 19.14
CA GLN A 195 -25.91 -14.44 20.52
C GLN A 195 -24.66 -14.15 21.35
N VAL A 196 -24.83 -13.42 22.44
CA VAL A 196 -23.73 -13.03 23.34
C VAL A 196 -24.15 -13.23 24.79
N TYR A 197 -23.20 -13.64 25.63
CA TYR A 197 -23.41 -13.72 27.07
C TYR A 197 -22.81 -12.49 27.74
N GLY A 198 -23.57 -11.88 28.66
CA GLY A 198 -23.13 -10.70 29.39
C GLY A 198 -23.65 -10.65 30.83
N PRO A 199 -23.54 -9.49 31.49
CA PRO A 199 -23.91 -9.31 32.89
C PRO A 199 -25.37 -9.68 33.24
N ASN A 200 -26.27 -9.61 32.26
CA ASN A 200 -27.69 -9.94 32.37
C ASN A 200 -28.02 -11.21 31.56
N GLY A 201 -27.09 -12.15 31.49
CA GLY A 201 -27.24 -13.45 30.84
C GLY A 201 -27.12 -13.43 29.31
N TRP A 202 -27.57 -14.52 28.70
CA TRP A 202 -27.59 -14.72 27.24
C TRP A 202 -28.65 -13.85 26.57
N GLN A 203 -28.24 -13.10 25.55
CA GLN A 203 -29.14 -12.29 24.73
C GLN A 203 -28.75 -12.37 23.25
N THR A 204 -29.75 -12.21 22.37
CA THR A 204 -29.52 -12.00 20.94
C THR A 204 -29.54 -10.50 20.67
N ILE A 205 -28.45 -9.96 20.16
CA ILE A 205 -28.27 -8.53 19.92
C ILE A 205 -28.01 -8.27 18.43
N ALA A 206 -28.14 -7.00 18.01
CA ALA A 206 -27.62 -6.56 16.72
C ALA A 206 -26.12 -6.85 16.68
N ASN A 207 -25.67 -7.55 15.64
CA ASN A 207 -24.28 -7.92 15.52
C ASN A 207 -23.42 -6.69 15.21
N PRO A 208 -22.54 -6.27 16.13
CA PRO A 208 -21.73 -5.07 15.94
C PRO A 208 -20.65 -5.24 14.86
N LEU A 209 -20.41 -6.45 14.35
CA LEU A 209 -19.46 -6.72 13.26
C LEU A 209 -20.11 -6.74 11.87
N TYR A 210 -21.44 -6.78 11.81
CA TYR A 210 -22.21 -6.83 10.57
C TYR A 210 -22.35 -5.44 9.95
N SER A 211 -22.97 -4.52 10.67
CA SER A 211 -23.23 -3.15 10.22
C SER A 211 -23.27 -2.17 11.39
N TYR A 212 -23.01 -0.89 11.11
CA TYR A 212 -23.34 0.20 12.01
C TYR A 212 -24.69 0.79 11.62
N LYS A 213 -25.61 0.94 12.58
CA LYS A 213 -26.95 1.50 12.36
C LYS A 213 -27.02 2.97 12.78
N PHE A 214 -27.38 3.86 11.86
CA PHE A 214 -27.48 5.29 12.09
C PHE A 214 -28.73 5.66 12.92
N ARG A 215 -28.56 6.55 13.90
CA ARG A 215 -29.60 6.96 14.86
C ARG A 215 -29.52 8.45 15.23
N PRO A 216 -30.14 9.35 14.45
CA PRO A 216 -30.71 9.13 13.13
C PRO A 216 -29.65 9.15 12.02
N LEU A 217 -30.04 8.73 10.82
CA LEU A 217 -29.30 9.02 9.58
C LEU A 217 -29.40 10.52 9.27
N ASP A 218 -28.26 11.15 8.95
CA ASP A 218 -28.23 12.52 8.47
C ASP A 218 -28.12 12.53 6.93
N PRO A 219 -29.23 12.77 6.20
CA PRO A 219 -29.21 12.72 4.74
C PRO A 219 -28.36 13.83 4.10
N GLN A 220 -27.99 14.89 4.83
CA GLN A 220 -27.11 15.92 4.29
C GLN A 220 -25.66 15.43 4.23
N VAL A 221 -25.24 14.70 5.25
CA VAL A 221 -23.93 14.05 5.35
C VAL A 221 -23.79 12.94 4.29
N PHE A 222 -24.88 12.21 4.08
CA PHE A 222 -24.95 11.08 3.15
C PHE A 222 -25.63 11.44 1.83
N SER A 223 -25.41 12.65 1.31
CA SER A 223 -26.19 13.21 0.18
C SER A 223 -25.92 12.61 -1.21
N GLN A 224 -24.98 11.67 -1.35
CA GLN A 224 -24.56 11.10 -2.64
C GLN A 224 -25.24 9.76 -2.90
N GLY A 225 -25.68 9.50 -4.14
CA GLY A 225 -26.20 8.18 -4.54
C GLY A 225 -27.35 7.68 -3.65
N ASP A 226 -27.32 6.39 -3.31
CA ASP A 226 -28.34 5.72 -2.48
C ASP A 226 -28.07 5.84 -0.96
N PHE A 227 -26.94 6.42 -0.56
CA PHE A 227 -26.57 6.62 0.84
C PHE A 227 -27.62 7.37 1.69
N PRO A 228 -28.41 8.36 1.18
CA PRO A 228 -29.44 9.02 1.98
C PRO A 228 -30.58 8.08 2.43
N HIS A 229 -30.67 6.87 1.87
CA HIS A 229 -31.71 5.90 2.16
C HIS A 229 -31.23 4.73 3.03
N TRP A 230 -29.92 4.56 3.20
CA TRP A 230 -29.36 3.47 3.99
C TRP A 230 -29.23 3.85 5.46
N THR A 231 -30.12 3.30 6.28
CA THR A 231 -30.10 3.50 7.75
C THR A 231 -29.00 2.70 8.45
N GLU A 232 -28.21 1.95 7.71
CA GLU A 232 -27.05 1.22 8.21
C GLU A 232 -25.94 1.13 7.16
N THR A 233 -24.72 0.80 7.59
CA THR A 233 -23.61 0.59 6.68
C THR A 233 -23.82 -0.66 5.84
N MET A 234 -23.63 -0.52 4.53
CA MET A 234 -23.78 -1.56 3.52
C MET A 234 -22.43 -2.00 2.96
N ARG A 235 -22.33 -3.26 2.54
CA ARG A 235 -21.20 -3.85 1.78
C ARG A 235 -21.78 -4.56 0.54
N ALA A 236 -21.25 -4.34 -0.66
CA ALA A 236 -21.82 -4.88 -1.90
C ALA A 236 -23.36 -4.73 -1.99
N PRO A 237 -23.91 -3.50 -1.92
CA PRO A 237 -25.35 -3.30 -1.81
C PRO A 237 -26.08 -3.69 -3.10
N PHE A 238 -27.12 -4.51 -2.96
CA PHE A 238 -28.22 -4.64 -3.91
C PHE A 238 -29.50 -4.11 -3.23
N GLU A 239 -30.42 -4.98 -2.83
CA GLU A 239 -31.51 -4.63 -1.88
C GLU A 239 -31.02 -4.66 -0.42
N THR A 240 -30.08 -5.56 -0.12
CA THR A 240 -29.35 -5.69 1.14
C THR A 240 -27.86 -5.96 0.86
N THR A 241 -27.02 -6.03 1.90
CA THR A 241 -25.61 -6.47 1.79
C THR A 241 -25.51 -7.87 1.17
N ASP A 242 -24.71 -8.05 0.11
CA ASP A 242 -24.44 -9.35 -0.53
C ASP A 242 -23.14 -9.97 -0.01
N ASN A 243 -23.24 -10.70 1.11
CA ASN A 243 -22.09 -11.35 1.72
C ASN A 243 -21.51 -12.50 0.87
N GLN A 244 -22.34 -13.19 0.07
CA GLN A 244 -21.86 -14.36 -0.68
C GLN A 244 -20.91 -13.95 -1.79
N SER A 245 -21.25 -12.89 -2.52
CA SER A 245 -20.37 -12.32 -3.55
C SER A 245 -19.07 -11.81 -2.94
N ILE A 246 -19.13 -11.10 -1.81
CA ILE A 246 -17.93 -10.63 -1.08
C ILE A 246 -17.03 -11.79 -0.69
N THR A 247 -17.59 -12.82 -0.04
CA THR A 247 -16.84 -14.01 0.38
C THR A 247 -16.16 -14.65 -0.83
N HIS A 248 -16.86 -14.82 -1.94
CA HIS A 248 -16.31 -15.43 -3.14
C HIS A 248 -15.19 -14.58 -3.78
N SER A 249 -15.37 -13.26 -3.89
CA SER A 249 -14.36 -12.35 -4.44
C SER A 249 -13.09 -12.28 -3.59
N ILE A 250 -13.21 -12.29 -2.26
CA ILE A 250 -12.04 -12.27 -1.35
C ILE A 250 -11.25 -13.58 -1.46
N GLU A 251 -11.94 -14.74 -1.46
CA GLU A 251 -11.27 -16.03 -1.62
C GLU A 251 -10.50 -16.10 -2.94
N HIS A 252 -11.10 -15.58 -4.02
CA HIS A 252 -10.47 -15.52 -5.32
C HIS A 252 -9.25 -14.58 -5.34
N ALA A 253 -9.35 -13.40 -4.70
CA ALA A 253 -8.26 -12.43 -4.64
C ALA A 253 -7.12 -12.82 -3.67
N ARG A 254 -7.38 -13.68 -2.68
CA ARG A 254 -6.45 -14.02 -1.58
C ARG A 254 -5.05 -14.45 -2.08
N PRO A 255 -4.86 -15.36 -3.04
CA PRO A 255 -3.52 -15.74 -3.49
C PRO A 255 -2.71 -14.57 -4.06
N ALA A 256 -3.35 -13.67 -4.82
CA ALA A 256 -2.70 -12.48 -5.37
C ALA A 256 -2.36 -11.47 -4.26
N LEU A 257 -3.28 -11.25 -3.33
CA LEU A 257 -3.09 -10.42 -2.14
C LEU A 257 -1.93 -10.93 -1.25
N GLN A 258 -1.84 -12.24 -1.05
CA GLN A 258 -0.76 -12.90 -0.32
C GLN A 258 0.60 -12.68 -1.01
N GLN A 259 0.66 -12.82 -2.34
CA GLN A 259 1.87 -12.58 -3.13
C GLN A 259 2.33 -11.12 -3.08
N ARG A 260 1.41 -10.17 -3.19
CA ARG A 260 1.71 -8.73 -3.05
C ARG A 260 2.30 -8.45 -1.67
N LEU A 261 1.66 -8.93 -0.60
CA LEU A 261 2.17 -8.78 0.76
C LEU A 261 3.57 -9.39 0.95
N TYR A 262 3.78 -10.60 0.46
CA TYR A 262 5.09 -11.27 0.54
C TYR A 262 6.19 -10.50 -0.23
N THR A 263 5.82 -9.90 -1.36
CA THR A 263 6.71 -9.05 -2.16
C THR A 263 7.04 -7.74 -1.44
N LEU A 264 6.06 -7.07 -0.84
CA LEU A 264 6.28 -5.88 0.00
C LEU A 264 7.26 -6.18 1.14
N LEU A 265 7.06 -7.28 1.86
CA LEU A 265 7.91 -7.65 2.99
C LEU A 265 9.31 -8.12 2.58
N SER A 266 9.52 -8.58 1.34
CA SER A 266 10.83 -9.09 0.89
C SER A 266 11.63 -8.14 0.01
N ASN A 267 10.99 -7.21 -0.69
CA ASN A 267 11.63 -6.37 -1.71
C ASN A 267 11.57 -4.85 -1.43
N TYR A 268 10.68 -4.39 -0.55
CA TYR A 268 10.50 -2.95 -0.28
C TYR A 268 11.23 -2.56 0.99
N LYS A 269 12.46 -2.04 0.86
CA LYS A 269 13.36 -1.76 2.00
C LYS A 269 13.29 -0.32 2.51
N ASP A 270 12.81 0.58 1.67
CA ASP A 270 12.70 2.01 1.97
C ASP A 270 11.25 2.34 2.37
N PHE A 271 11.10 3.25 3.33
CA PHE A 271 9.79 3.55 3.90
C PHE A 271 8.87 4.27 2.90
N GLU A 272 9.41 5.19 2.10
CA GLU A 272 8.61 5.98 1.15
C GLU A 272 7.81 5.12 0.17
N PRO A 273 8.42 4.24 -0.65
CA PRO A 273 7.69 3.34 -1.55
C PRO A 273 6.84 2.31 -0.80
N PHE A 274 7.26 1.88 0.40
CA PHE A 274 6.45 0.96 1.20
C PHE A 274 5.16 1.61 1.72
N SER A 275 5.22 2.87 2.14
CA SER A 275 4.20 3.50 2.99
C SER A 275 2.94 3.96 2.27
N ASN A 276 3.05 4.44 1.03
CA ASN A 276 1.98 5.14 0.35
C ASN A 276 2.00 4.91 -1.16
N LYS A 277 0.84 5.13 -1.80
CA LYS A 277 0.61 4.81 -3.22
C LYS A 277 0.99 5.92 -4.21
N ILE A 278 1.61 7.01 -3.78
CA ILE A 278 1.91 8.15 -4.67
C ILE A 278 2.96 7.78 -5.71
N TRP A 279 2.61 7.97 -6.98
CA TRP A 279 3.53 7.80 -8.10
C TRP A 279 3.97 9.14 -8.70
N GLY A 280 5.26 9.25 -9.03
CA GLY A 280 5.79 10.33 -9.88
C GLY A 280 6.95 11.13 -9.29
N VAL A 281 7.24 12.28 -9.92
CA VAL A 281 8.45 13.09 -9.67
C VAL A 281 8.53 13.61 -8.22
N ALA A 282 7.39 13.74 -7.53
CA ALA A 282 7.32 14.14 -6.13
C ALA A 282 7.82 13.06 -5.15
N SER A 283 7.78 11.78 -5.54
CA SER A 283 8.18 10.65 -4.69
C SER A 283 9.50 10.00 -5.11
N ASN A 284 10.05 10.34 -6.29
CA ASN A 284 11.30 9.76 -6.84
C ASN A 284 11.31 8.20 -6.75
N GLN A 285 10.12 7.58 -6.81
CA GLN A 285 9.92 6.16 -6.57
C GLN A 285 10.25 5.31 -7.79
N THR A 286 10.86 4.16 -7.54
CA THR A 286 11.20 3.14 -8.54
C THR A 286 10.41 1.84 -8.33
N GLN A 287 9.53 1.81 -7.33
CA GLN A 287 8.69 0.67 -6.97
C GLN A 287 7.22 1.09 -7.04
N TYR A 288 6.34 0.19 -7.46
CA TYR A 288 4.96 0.53 -7.86
C TYR A 288 3.90 0.15 -6.81
N ASP A 289 4.15 -0.86 -5.98
CA ASP A 289 3.20 -1.28 -4.95
C ASP A 289 3.48 -0.57 -3.61
N SER A 290 2.53 -0.64 -2.68
CA SER A 290 2.71 -0.11 -1.32
C SER A 290 1.72 -0.78 -0.36
N VAL A 291 1.93 -0.60 0.94
CA VAL A 291 0.96 -1.05 1.94
C VAL A 291 -0.37 -0.33 1.78
N GLU A 292 -0.38 0.93 1.32
CA GLU A 292 -1.60 1.69 1.02
C GLU A 292 -2.32 1.12 -0.22
N ALA A 293 -1.61 0.80 -1.30
CA ALA A 293 -2.21 0.17 -2.48
C ALA A 293 -2.76 -1.23 -2.21
N LEU A 294 -2.22 -1.93 -1.21
CA LEU A 294 -2.73 -3.23 -0.75
C LEU A 294 -3.95 -3.07 0.16
N HIS A 295 -3.95 -2.05 1.02
CA HIS A 295 -5.10 -1.60 1.80
C HIS A 295 -6.29 -1.23 0.91
N ASP A 296 -6.05 -0.45 -0.15
CA ASP A 296 -7.07 -0.02 -1.10
C ASP A 296 -7.83 -1.19 -1.75
N ALA A 297 -7.11 -2.28 -2.03
CA ALA A 297 -7.71 -3.49 -2.59
C ALA A 297 -8.82 -4.05 -1.70
N MET A 298 -8.60 -4.10 -0.38
CA MET A 298 -9.62 -4.60 0.55
C MET A 298 -10.81 -3.65 0.70
N HIS A 299 -10.56 -2.33 0.70
CA HIS A 299 -11.63 -1.34 0.71
C HIS A 299 -12.56 -1.49 -0.50
N VAL A 300 -11.98 -1.65 -1.69
CA VAL A 300 -12.74 -1.80 -2.94
C VAL A 300 -13.42 -3.17 -3.03
N LEU A 301 -12.72 -4.25 -2.70
CA LEU A 301 -13.24 -5.62 -2.78
C LEU A 301 -14.39 -5.87 -1.80
N VAL A 302 -14.22 -5.49 -0.53
CA VAL A 302 -15.22 -5.74 0.52
C VAL A 302 -16.33 -4.70 0.47
N GLY A 303 -15.98 -3.46 0.14
CA GLY A 303 -16.95 -2.38 0.10
C GLY A 303 -17.92 -2.50 -1.05
N ASP A 304 -17.43 -2.79 -2.28
CA ASP A 304 -18.18 -2.81 -3.54
C ASP A 304 -19.38 -1.86 -3.55
N ARG A 305 -19.17 -0.55 -3.77
CA ARG A 305 -20.21 0.50 -3.77
C ARG A 305 -20.92 0.75 -2.42
N GLY A 306 -20.63 -0.03 -1.38
CA GLY A 306 -21.05 0.19 -0.01
C GLY A 306 -20.21 1.25 0.72
N HIS A 307 -20.37 1.36 2.03
CA HIS A 307 -19.71 2.42 2.82
C HIS A 307 -18.20 2.26 2.83
N LEU A 308 -17.70 1.03 2.97
CA LEU A 308 -16.27 0.70 2.98
C LEU A 308 -15.54 1.05 1.67
N TYR A 309 -16.28 1.21 0.55
CA TYR A 309 -15.77 1.52 -0.79
C TYR A 309 -15.41 3.00 -0.99
N TYR A 310 -15.94 3.91 -0.15
CA TYR A 310 -15.66 5.35 -0.24
C TYR A 310 -14.90 5.84 0.98
N ILE A 311 -13.75 6.49 0.77
CA ILE A 311 -12.88 7.01 1.84
C ILE A 311 -13.67 7.80 2.89
N GLN A 312 -14.60 8.66 2.47
CA GLN A 312 -15.34 9.52 3.39
C GLN A 312 -16.32 8.76 4.31
N TYR A 313 -16.76 7.56 3.92
CA TYR A 313 -17.76 6.76 4.65
C TYR A 313 -17.16 5.49 5.25
N SER A 314 -15.96 5.08 4.83
CA SER A 314 -15.44 3.73 5.05
C SER A 314 -15.31 3.36 6.52
N ALA A 315 -14.93 4.32 7.35
CA ALA A 315 -14.71 4.07 8.76
C ALA A 315 -15.99 3.82 9.56
N PHE A 316 -17.18 4.20 9.05
CA PHE A 316 -18.45 3.83 9.72
C PHE A 316 -18.65 2.32 9.78
N ASP A 317 -18.12 1.58 8.80
CA ASP A 317 -18.28 0.13 8.72
C ASP A 317 -17.39 -0.57 9.78
N PRO A 318 -17.94 -1.46 10.62
CA PRO A 318 -17.17 -2.11 11.68
C PRO A 318 -15.92 -2.88 11.23
N VAL A 319 -15.90 -3.42 10.01
CA VAL A 319 -14.73 -4.18 9.50
C VAL A 319 -13.53 -3.28 9.25
N PHE A 320 -13.73 -1.96 9.13
CA PHE A 320 -12.67 -0.96 8.96
C PHE A 320 -11.55 -1.11 9.99
N PHE A 321 -11.89 -1.13 11.29
CA PHE A 321 -10.88 -1.17 12.34
C PHE A 321 -10.13 -2.51 12.38
N LEU A 322 -10.79 -3.61 12.01
CA LEU A 322 -10.16 -4.93 11.87
C LEU A 322 -9.17 -4.98 10.70
N HIS A 323 -9.56 -4.38 9.57
CA HIS A 323 -8.72 -4.22 8.40
C HIS A 323 -7.49 -3.33 8.70
N HIS A 324 -7.69 -2.16 9.31
CA HIS A 324 -6.59 -1.27 9.68
C HIS A 324 -5.68 -1.87 10.76
N ALA A 325 -6.19 -2.73 11.66
CA ALA A 325 -5.34 -3.49 12.58
C ALA A 325 -4.45 -4.51 11.86
N MET A 326 -4.90 -5.08 10.74
CA MET A 326 -4.06 -5.91 9.87
C MET A 326 -3.02 -5.08 9.10
N VAL A 327 -3.41 -3.93 8.55
CA VAL A 327 -2.48 -2.99 7.90
C VAL A 327 -1.37 -2.55 8.87
N GLU A 328 -1.73 -2.22 10.11
CA GLU A 328 -0.75 -1.84 11.13
C GLU A 328 0.16 -3.02 11.52
N ARG A 329 -0.36 -4.25 11.57
CA ARG A 329 0.45 -5.46 11.76
C ARG A 329 1.49 -5.64 10.65
N ILE A 330 1.13 -5.39 9.40
CA ILE A 330 2.06 -5.42 8.26
C ILE A 330 3.19 -4.40 8.46
N VAL A 331 2.85 -3.17 8.87
CA VAL A 331 3.83 -2.11 9.15
C VAL A 331 4.74 -2.50 10.32
N ALA A 332 4.20 -3.07 11.40
CA ALA A 332 4.99 -3.53 12.54
C ALA A 332 6.00 -4.63 12.13
N MET A 333 5.58 -5.61 11.33
CA MET A 333 6.50 -6.64 10.78
C MET A 333 7.57 -6.00 9.89
N TRP A 334 7.18 -5.08 9.01
CA TRP A 334 8.12 -4.38 8.13
C TRP A 334 9.18 -3.60 8.91
N GLN A 335 8.81 -2.94 10.01
CA GLN A 335 9.76 -2.20 10.86
C GLN A 335 10.80 -3.10 11.52
N VAL A 336 10.46 -4.35 11.85
CA VAL A 336 11.43 -5.33 12.37
C VAL A 336 12.39 -5.80 11.26
N LEU A 337 11.91 -5.94 10.02
CA LEU A 337 12.75 -6.30 8.87
C LEU A 337 13.71 -5.17 8.46
N TYR A 338 13.25 -3.92 8.54
CA TYR A 338 13.98 -2.73 8.08
C TYR A 338 14.08 -1.67 9.18
N PRO A 339 14.81 -1.95 10.28
CA PRO A 339 14.74 -1.16 11.52
C PRO A 339 15.28 0.25 11.41
N THR A 340 16.04 0.58 10.36
CA THR A 340 16.60 1.92 10.14
C THR A 340 15.71 2.82 9.30
N ALA A 341 14.80 2.25 8.51
CA ALA A 341 13.94 2.99 7.60
C ALA A 341 12.66 3.46 8.33
N TRP A 342 12.29 4.73 8.11
CA TRP A 342 11.11 5.36 8.70
C TRP A 342 10.69 6.59 7.90
N VAL A 343 9.61 7.26 8.32
CA VAL A 343 9.05 8.48 7.71
C VAL A 343 10.15 9.49 7.36
N THR A 344 10.23 9.84 6.08
CA THR A 344 11.11 10.86 5.50
C THR A 344 10.32 12.14 5.19
N SER A 345 10.99 13.17 4.68
CA SER A 345 10.29 14.39 4.25
C SER A 345 9.64 14.21 2.88
N GLN A 346 8.34 14.49 2.77
CA GLN A 346 7.58 14.43 1.52
C GLN A 346 6.54 15.56 1.49
N ALA A 347 6.25 16.13 0.33
CA ALA A 347 5.18 17.12 0.21
C ALA A 347 3.80 16.43 0.25
N ALA A 348 2.86 17.02 0.98
CA ALA A 348 1.45 16.62 0.96
C ALA A 348 0.90 16.83 -0.45
N MET A 349 0.57 15.75 -1.16
CA MET A 349 0.02 15.86 -2.51
C MET A 349 -1.50 16.11 -2.46
N GLU A 350 -2.18 15.47 -1.52
CA GLU A 350 -3.60 15.72 -1.20
C GLU A 350 -3.74 16.57 0.08
N PRO A 351 -4.74 17.47 0.13
CA PRO A 351 -5.12 18.11 1.37
C PRO A 351 -5.88 17.15 2.29
N SER A 352 -5.73 17.34 3.60
CA SER A 352 -6.62 16.78 4.63
C SER A 352 -7.28 17.92 5.41
N PHE A 353 -8.19 17.59 6.32
CA PHE A 353 -8.90 18.59 7.14
C PHE A 353 -7.97 19.60 7.81
N THR A 354 -6.78 19.16 8.25
CA THR A 354 -5.81 19.98 8.98
C THR A 354 -4.54 20.30 8.20
N MET A 355 -4.48 19.97 6.92
CA MET A 355 -3.25 20.09 6.14
C MET A 355 -3.53 20.44 4.69
N SER A 356 -3.00 21.57 4.24
CA SER A 356 -3.10 21.99 2.84
C SER A 356 -2.13 21.23 1.95
N SER A 357 -2.49 21.03 0.69
CA SER A 357 -1.58 20.50 -0.34
C SER A 357 -0.32 21.35 -0.46
N GLY A 358 0.82 20.71 -0.74
CA GLY A 358 2.15 21.31 -0.77
C GLY A 358 2.86 21.43 0.59
N THR A 359 2.16 21.18 1.71
CA THR A 359 2.79 21.18 3.05
C THR A 359 3.84 20.09 3.15
N VAL A 360 5.06 20.43 3.60
CA VAL A 360 6.11 19.41 3.80
C VAL A 360 5.82 18.61 5.07
N GLN A 361 5.53 17.33 4.88
CA GLN A 361 5.35 16.32 5.92
C GLN A 361 6.70 15.67 6.25
N ASN A 362 6.92 15.30 7.51
CA ASN A 362 8.07 14.52 7.96
C ASN A 362 7.74 13.81 9.30
N TRP A 363 8.75 13.19 9.92
CA TRP A 363 8.55 12.41 11.16
C TRP A 363 8.08 13.24 12.37
N LEU A 364 8.27 14.57 12.36
CA LEU A 364 7.82 15.50 13.40
C LEU A 364 6.48 16.17 13.07
N THR A 365 5.93 15.95 11.88
CA THR A 365 4.62 16.49 11.53
C THR A 365 3.55 15.98 12.49
N GLU A 366 2.73 16.90 12.97
CA GLU A 366 1.64 16.64 13.91
C GLU A 366 0.58 15.75 13.27
N LEU A 367 0.34 14.59 13.87
CA LEU A 367 -0.72 13.64 13.52
C LEU A 367 -2.02 14.10 14.16
N LYS A 368 -2.58 15.20 13.63
CA LYS A 368 -3.87 15.74 14.09
C LYS A 368 -5.02 14.78 13.78
N PRO A 369 -6.04 14.70 14.64
CA PRO A 369 -6.30 15.55 15.82
C PRO A 369 -5.83 14.91 17.15
N PHE A 370 -4.82 14.04 17.13
CA PHE A 370 -4.50 13.20 18.29
C PHE A 370 -3.51 13.87 19.25
N TYR A 371 -3.97 14.30 20.42
CA TYR A 371 -3.08 14.77 21.49
C TYR A 371 -2.35 13.61 22.17
N ALA A 372 -1.07 13.81 22.42
CA ALA A 372 -0.21 12.92 23.20
C ALA A 372 -0.19 13.28 24.69
N ASP A 373 -0.48 14.53 25.04
CA ASP A 373 -0.55 14.98 26.42
C ASP A 373 -1.59 16.10 26.61
N ALA A 374 -1.89 16.39 27.87
CA ALA A 374 -2.86 17.41 28.26
C ALA A 374 -2.36 18.86 28.05
N ASN A 375 -1.09 19.06 27.69
CA ASN A 375 -0.52 20.39 27.41
C ASN A 375 -0.77 20.82 25.95
N GLY A 376 -1.39 19.96 25.14
CA GLY A 376 -1.71 20.23 23.74
C GLY A 376 -0.64 19.74 22.75
N THR A 377 0.31 18.92 23.18
CA THR A 377 1.27 18.29 22.25
C THR A 377 0.55 17.25 21.40
N PHE A 378 0.65 17.33 20.07
CA PHE A 378 0.14 16.30 19.18
C PHE A 378 1.11 15.12 19.06
N TRP A 379 0.57 13.92 18.83
CA TRP A 379 1.36 12.80 18.36
C TRP A 379 2.06 13.15 17.05
N ASN A 380 3.24 12.58 16.82
CA ASN A 380 3.93 12.63 15.53
C ASN A 380 4.50 11.24 15.21
N SER A 381 4.97 11.06 13.97
CA SER A 381 5.48 9.75 13.53
C SER A 381 6.75 9.32 14.26
N ALA A 382 7.52 10.24 14.85
CA ALA A 382 8.68 9.90 15.68
C ALA A 382 8.25 9.23 16.99
N MET A 383 7.21 9.77 17.63
CA MET A 383 6.61 9.22 18.84
C MET A 383 5.86 7.92 18.55
N ALA A 384 5.12 7.86 17.45
CA ALA A 384 4.31 6.71 17.04
C ALA A 384 5.11 5.60 16.30
N ARG A 385 6.45 5.66 16.31
CA ARG A 385 7.28 4.66 15.64
C ARG A 385 7.15 3.28 16.27
N ASP A 386 7.07 3.19 17.59
CA ASP A 386 7.02 1.94 18.33
C ASP A 386 5.59 1.66 18.81
N THR A 387 5.07 0.47 18.53
CA THR A 387 3.73 0.04 18.99
C THR A 387 3.62 -0.01 20.51
N THR A 388 4.74 -0.24 21.20
CA THR A 388 4.80 -0.25 22.67
C THR A 388 4.55 1.12 23.31
N ALA A 389 4.61 2.21 22.53
CA ALA A 389 4.20 3.54 22.95
C ALA A 389 2.69 3.59 23.30
N PHE A 390 1.89 2.74 22.66
CA PHE A 390 0.45 2.60 22.90
C PHE A 390 0.11 1.39 23.77
N GLY A 391 1.10 0.58 24.15
CA GLY A 391 0.92 -0.54 25.09
C GLY A 391 0.39 -1.81 24.44
N TYR A 392 0.66 -2.03 23.16
CA TYR A 392 0.36 -3.29 22.48
C TYR A 392 1.54 -3.76 21.62
N ALA A 393 1.50 -5.02 21.21
CA ALA A 393 2.37 -5.60 20.20
C ALA A 393 1.60 -6.62 19.35
N TYR A 394 2.29 -7.31 18.45
CA TYR A 394 1.79 -8.49 17.75
C TYR A 394 2.66 -9.69 18.12
N ALA A 395 2.12 -10.92 18.01
CA ALA A 395 2.86 -12.14 18.33
C ALA A 395 4.19 -12.26 17.56
N GLU A 396 4.21 -11.71 16.34
CA GLU A 396 5.37 -11.70 15.46
C GLU A 396 6.43 -10.67 15.86
N THR A 397 6.06 -9.59 16.55
CA THR A 397 6.93 -8.43 16.82
C THR A 397 6.99 -8.07 18.31
N ASN A 398 6.59 -8.97 19.21
CA ASN A 398 6.54 -8.67 20.63
C ASN A 398 7.96 -8.62 21.24
N PRO A 399 8.39 -7.46 21.77
CA PRO A 399 9.73 -7.29 22.33
C PRO A 399 9.91 -7.96 23.70
N SER A 400 8.82 -8.29 24.40
CA SER A 400 8.85 -8.99 25.70
C SER A 400 9.40 -10.42 25.62
N LEU A 401 9.73 -10.92 24.42
CA LEU A 401 10.38 -12.22 24.24
C LEU A 401 11.85 -12.24 24.69
N GLY A 402 12.49 -11.08 24.91
CA GLY A 402 13.87 -11.00 25.41
C GLY A 402 14.93 -11.56 24.45
N ILE A 403 14.59 -11.64 23.16
CA ILE A 403 15.41 -12.23 22.09
C ILE A 403 16.35 -11.16 21.50
N HIS A 404 17.55 -11.58 21.05
CA HIS A 404 18.47 -10.68 20.35
C HIS A 404 17.89 -10.24 18.99
N LYS A 405 18.04 -8.97 18.59
CA LYS A 405 17.40 -8.39 17.37
C LYS A 405 17.60 -9.21 16.08
N SER A 406 18.77 -9.81 15.91
CA SER A 406 19.06 -10.67 14.74
C SER A 406 18.27 -11.98 14.75
N GLU A 407 18.06 -12.57 15.93
CA GLU A 407 17.25 -13.78 16.12
C GLU A 407 15.76 -13.45 15.96
N GLU A 408 15.35 -12.26 16.42
CA GLU A 408 14.00 -11.73 16.20
C GLU A 408 13.69 -11.60 14.70
N GLN A 409 14.60 -11.03 13.91
CA GLN A 409 14.43 -10.89 12.47
C GLN A 409 14.35 -12.27 11.77
N ALA A 410 15.23 -13.22 12.13
CA ALA A 410 15.19 -14.56 11.54
C ALA A 410 13.88 -15.32 11.89
N ARG A 411 13.39 -15.21 13.13
CA ARG A 411 12.11 -15.77 13.56
C ARG A 411 10.94 -15.13 12.82
N LEU A 412 10.97 -13.82 12.63
CA LEU A 412 9.95 -13.11 11.87
C LEU A 412 9.94 -13.59 10.42
N ILE A 413 11.12 -13.72 9.78
CA ILE A 413 11.22 -14.23 8.41
C ILE A 413 10.62 -15.64 8.29
N ALA A 414 10.92 -16.54 9.25
CA ALA A 414 10.30 -17.86 9.30
C ALA A 414 8.77 -17.80 9.41
N THR A 415 8.26 -16.85 10.19
CA THR A 415 6.82 -16.65 10.35
C THR A 415 6.18 -16.12 9.06
N ILE A 416 6.77 -15.11 8.43
CA ILE A 416 6.32 -14.55 7.14
C ILE A 416 6.31 -15.62 6.06
N ASN A 417 7.37 -16.43 5.98
CA ASN A 417 7.48 -17.53 5.03
C ASN A 417 6.44 -18.63 5.25
N ARG A 418 5.93 -18.80 6.47
CA ARG A 418 4.88 -19.75 6.80
C ARG A 418 3.49 -19.19 6.49
N LEU A 419 3.24 -17.92 6.83
CA LEU A 419 1.94 -17.26 6.66
C LEU A 419 1.66 -16.86 5.20
N TYR A 420 2.64 -16.24 4.55
CA TYR A 420 2.46 -15.59 3.24
C TYR A 420 3.29 -16.21 2.12
N GLY A 421 4.05 -17.26 2.41
CA GLY A 421 4.89 -17.92 1.42
C GLY A 421 4.15 -18.97 0.59
N SER A 422 2.98 -19.46 1.00
CA SER A 422 2.35 -20.65 0.39
C SER A 422 2.00 -20.46 -1.09
N SER A 423 1.43 -19.30 -1.43
CA SER A 423 1.03 -18.96 -2.80
C SER A 423 2.09 -18.12 -3.53
N SER A 424 3.27 -17.90 -2.92
CA SER A 424 4.36 -17.18 -3.58
C SER A 424 5.24 -18.12 -4.42
N PRO A 425 5.75 -17.69 -5.59
CA PRO A 425 6.64 -18.52 -6.40
C PRO A 425 7.84 -19.07 -5.63
N SER A 426 8.43 -18.27 -4.73
CA SER A 426 9.51 -18.69 -3.83
C SER A 426 9.10 -19.84 -2.89
N GLY A 427 7.93 -19.75 -2.26
CA GLY A 427 7.46 -20.79 -1.35
C GLY A 427 6.96 -22.04 -2.08
N LEU A 428 6.37 -21.89 -3.27
CA LEU A 428 6.03 -23.00 -4.17
C LEU A 428 7.31 -23.76 -4.58
N ALA A 429 8.37 -23.06 -5.00
CA ALA A 429 9.67 -23.67 -5.29
C ALA A 429 10.25 -24.44 -4.08
N ARG A 430 10.12 -23.88 -2.86
CA ARG A 430 10.53 -24.56 -1.62
C ARG A 430 9.72 -25.83 -1.35
N LYS A 431 8.39 -25.78 -1.54
CA LYS A 431 7.49 -26.93 -1.36
C LYS A 431 7.82 -28.04 -2.35
N GLN A 432 8.07 -27.71 -3.62
CA GLN A 432 8.49 -28.65 -4.66
C GLN A 432 9.79 -29.38 -4.28
N ARG A 433 10.83 -28.66 -3.82
CA ARG A 433 12.09 -29.29 -3.37
C ARG A 433 11.86 -30.28 -2.23
N ARG A 434 11.02 -29.94 -1.26
CA ARG A 434 10.70 -30.82 -0.12
C ARG A 434 10.01 -32.11 -0.59
N VAL A 435 9.17 -32.04 -1.62
CA VAL A 435 8.51 -33.22 -2.22
C VAL A 435 9.51 -34.04 -3.04
N ALA A 436 10.34 -33.41 -3.88
CA ALA A 436 11.36 -34.08 -4.68
C ALA A 436 12.40 -34.82 -3.82
N SER A 437 12.83 -34.22 -2.70
CA SER A 437 13.71 -34.84 -1.71
C SER A 437 13.12 -36.11 -1.08
N LYS A 438 11.80 -36.21 -0.96
CA LYS A 438 11.09 -37.38 -0.40
C LYS A 438 10.88 -38.50 -1.42
N ARG A 439 10.82 -38.19 -2.72
CA ARG A 439 10.73 -39.18 -3.81
C ARG A 439 12.12 -39.73 -4.15
N LYS A 440 12.57 -40.77 -3.43
CA LYS A 440 13.73 -41.59 -3.87
C LYS A 440 13.35 -42.44 -5.09
N GLY A 441 13.90 -42.12 -6.26
CA GLY A 441 14.13 -43.05 -7.37
C GLY A 441 12.96 -43.33 -8.31
N GLY A 442 12.98 -42.67 -9.48
CA GLY A 442 12.22 -43.04 -10.68
C GLY A 442 12.47 -42.01 -11.78
N PRO A 443 12.79 -42.40 -13.03
CA PRO A 443 13.05 -41.43 -14.09
C PRO A 443 11.74 -40.74 -14.48
N LEU A 444 11.76 -39.41 -14.48
CA LEU A 444 10.69 -38.59 -15.06
C LEU A 444 10.66 -38.85 -16.58
N SER A 445 9.50 -39.23 -17.10
CA SER A 445 9.33 -39.48 -18.54
C SER A 445 9.48 -38.17 -19.34
N PRO A 446 10.03 -38.20 -20.57
CA PRO A 446 10.15 -37.00 -21.40
C PRO A 446 8.76 -36.45 -21.75
N VAL A 447 8.57 -35.15 -21.53
CA VAL A 447 7.29 -34.46 -21.76
C VAL A 447 7.03 -34.34 -23.27
N ARG A 448 5.99 -35.02 -23.77
CA ARG A 448 5.40 -34.76 -25.09
C ARG A 448 4.35 -33.66 -24.98
N LYS A 449 4.34 -32.72 -25.94
CA LYS A 449 3.27 -31.72 -26.14
C LYS A 449 1.92 -32.45 -26.24
N GLY A 450 1.01 -32.15 -25.32
CA GLY A 450 -0.36 -32.66 -25.33
C GLY A 450 -1.28 -31.62 -25.96
N THR A 451 -2.33 -32.10 -26.62
CA THR A 451 -3.44 -31.28 -27.13
C THR A 451 -4.22 -30.66 -25.97
N THR A 452 -4.53 -29.38 -26.13
CA THR A 452 -5.24 -28.50 -25.19
C THR A 452 -6.56 -29.10 -24.72
N SER A 453 -6.72 -29.24 -23.40
CA SER A 453 -8.05 -29.43 -22.81
C SER A 453 -8.70 -28.05 -22.67
N LYS A 454 -9.98 -27.93 -23.03
CA LYS A 454 -10.81 -26.71 -22.88
C LYS A 454 -11.16 -26.38 -21.42
N HIS A 455 -10.34 -26.76 -20.44
CA HIS A 455 -10.59 -26.40 -19.04
C HIS A 455 -10.06 -25.00 -18.78
N VAL A 456 -10.95 -24.10 -18.36
CA VAL A 456 -10.56 -22.80 -17.78
C VAL A 456 -9.76 -23.11 -16.52
N LEU A 457 -8.52 -22.59 -16.46
CA LEU A 457 -7.68 -22.71 -15.27
C LEU A 457 -8.22 -21.77 -14.20
N ASP A 458 -8.32 -22.28 -12.98
CA ASP A 458 -8.74 -21.50 -11.81
C ASP A 458 -7.51 -21.04 -11.03
N PHE A 459 -7.20 -19.75 -11.11
CA PHE A 459 -6.06 -19.12 -10.45
C PHE A 459 -6.31 -18.79 -8.97
N SER A 460 -7.51 -19.05 -8.44
CA SER A 460 -7.78 -18.96 -7.00
C SER A 460 -7.10 -20.07 -6.18
N GLN A 461 -6.71 -21.16 -6.86
CA GLN A 461 -6.04 -22.32 -6.27
C GLN A 461 -4.52 -22.22 -6.46
N ASP A 462 -3.75 -22.82 -5.56
CA ASP A 462 -2.29 -22.94 -5.78
C ASP A 462 -2.00 -23.86 -6.98
N PRO A 463 -0.97 -23.58 -7.79
CA PRO A 463 -0.60 -24.43 -8.92
C PRO A 463 -0.09 -25.79 -8.47
N ASP A 464 -0.37 -26.81 -9.28
CA ASP A 464 0.08 -28.18 -9.02
C ASP A 464 1.61 -28.30 -9.04
N LEU A 465 2.16 -29.01 -8.04
CA LEU A 465 3.59 -29.03 -7.71
C LEU A 465 4.48 -29.88 -8.64
N GLU A 466 3.93 -30.46 -9.71
CA GLU A 466 4.68 -31.39 -10.57
C GLU A 466 5.59 -30.70 -11.59
N THR A 467 5.33 -29.43 -11.92
CA THR A 467 6.15 -28.65 -12.86
C THR A 467 7.32 -27.95 -12.17
N LYS A 468 8.56 -28.22 -12.61
CA LYS A 468 9.75 -27.50 -12.13
C LYS A 468 9.73 -26.07 -12.67
N VAL A 469 9.49 -25.10 -11.80
CA VAL A 469 9.45 -23.67 -12.17
C VAL A 469 10.76 -22.94 -11.86
N ALA A 470 11.51 -23.41 -10.85
CA ALA A 470 12.85 -22.92 -10.56
C ALA A 470 13.93 -23.78 -11.22
N THR A 471 15.03 -23.13 -11.61
CA THR A 471 16.25 -23.82 -12.08
C THR A 471 16.91 -24.61 -10.95
N GLU A 472 17.93 -25.42 -11.27
CA GLU A 472 18.71 -26.18 -10.27
C GLU A 472 19.39 -25.27 -9.21
N ASP A 473 19.62 -24.00 -9.55
CA ASP A 473 20.19 -22.98 -8.65
C ASP A 473 19.13 -22.20 -7.84
N ASP A 474 17.87 -22.67 -7.86
CA ASP A 474 16.71 -22.03 -7.22
C ASP A 474 16.36 -20.66 -7.79
N MET A 475 16.72 -20.41 -9.06
CA MET A 475 16.38 -19.18 -9.75
C MET A 475 15.07 -19.33 -10.50
N TYR A 476 14.22 -18.31 -10.44
CA TYR A 476 13.05 -18.18 -11.31
C TYR A 476 12.93 -16.72 -11.79
N THR A 477 12.09 -16.52 -12.80
CA THR A 477 11.75 -15.18 -13.28
C THR A 477 10.40 -14.79 -12.68
N GLU A 478 10.40 -13.76 -11.84
CA GLU A 478 9.19 -13.12 -11.36
C GLU A 478 8.67 -12.17 -12.43
N TRP A 479 7.36 -12.19 -12.68
CA TRP A 479 6.62 -11.36 -13.63
C TRP A 479 5.55 -10.55 -12.91
N VAL A 480 5.48 -9.26 -13.24
CA VAL A 480 4.52 -8.34 -12.66
C VAL A 480 3.94 -7.41 -13.72
N ALA A 481 2.69 -7.00 -13.53
CA ALA A 481 2.14 -5.83 -14.19
C ALA A 481 2.20 -4.66 -13.21
N ASN A 482 2.96 -3.63 -13.56
CA ASN A 482 3.06 -2.37 -12.84
C ASN A 482 2.10 -1.37 -13.46
N ILE A 483 1.29 -0.73 -12.63
CA ILE A 483 0.25 0.18 -13.10
C ILE A 483 0.41 1.52 -12.38
N HIS A 484 0.23 2.60 -13.13
CA HIS A 484 -0.02 3.91 -12.54
C HIS A 484 -1.11 4.65 -13.30
N VAL A 485 -1.95 5.40 -12.58
CA VAL A 485 -3.09 6.12 -13.15
C VAL A 485 -3.42 7.32 -12.27
N GLN A 486 -4.06 8.36 -12.83
CA GLN A 486 -4.54 9.45 -11.99
C GLN A 486 -5.63 8.95 -11.04
N ASN A 487 -5.52 9.30 -9.76
CA ASN A 487 -6.44 8.85 -8.73
C ASN A 487 -7.91 9.24 -9.01
N GLY A 488 -8.11 10.40 -9.67
CA GLY A 488 -9.42 10.92 -10.07
C GLY A 488 -9.86 10.57 -11.50
N ALA A 489 -9.19 9.64 -12.18
CA ALA A 489 -9.40 9.40 -13.62
C ALA A 489 -10.85 9.06 -14.00
N LEU A 490 -11.57 8.36 -13.13
CA LEU A 490 -12.99 7.99 -13.33
C LEU A 490 -13.94 8.64 -12.31
N ASN A 491 -13.49 9.72 -11.63
CA ASN A 491 -14.26 10.47 -10.64
C ASN A 491 -14.88 9.60 -9.52
N GLY A 492 -14.08 8.72 -8.94
CA GLY A 492 -14.48 7.78 -7.91
C GLY A 492 -13.48 6.64 -7.82
N SER A 493 -13.75 5.67 -6.94
CA SER A 493 -12.97 4.44 -6.92
C SER A 493 -13.27 3.60 -8.17
N PHE A 494 -12.32 2.76 -8.58
CA PHE A 494 -12.46 1.82 -9.70
C PHE A 494 -11.45 0.68 -9.57
N ALA A 495 -11.60 -0.37 -10.36
CA ALA A 495 -10.67 -1.50 -10.39
C ALA A 495 -10.19 -1.80 -11.81
N ILE A 496 -8.91 -2.17 -11.92
CA ILE A 496 -8.24 -2.59 -13.14
C ILE A 496 -7.91 -4.06 -13.00
N HIS A 497 -8.57 -4.90 -13.78
CA HIS A 497 -8.50 -6.35 -13.76
C HIS A 497 -7.61 -6.88 -14.88
N PHE A 498 -6.81 -7.89 -14.56
CA PHE A 498 -5.95 -8.61 -15.51
C PHE A 498 -6.41 -10.05 -15.63
N PHE A 499 -6.66 -10.52 -16.86
CA PHE A 499 -7.10 -11.87 -17.16
C PHE A 499 -6.14 -12.57 -18.10
N LEU A 500 -6.01 -13.89 -17.96
CA LEU A 500 -5.40 -14.74 -18.99
C LEU A 500 -6.49 -15.61 -19.62
N GLY A 501 -6.73 -15.40 -20.92
CA GLY A 501 -7.81 -16.07 -21.64
C GLY A 501 -9.07 -15.22 -21.78
N GLU A 502 -10.22 -15.88 -21.96
CA GLU A 502 -11.49 -15.23 -22.28
C GLU A 502 -12.10 -14.55 -21.05
N VAL A 503 -12.40 -13.25 -21.15
CA VAL A 503 -13.03 -12.48 -20.07
C VAL A 503 -14.54 -12.81 -20.04
N PRO A 504 -15.14 -13.09 -18.87
CA PRO A 504 -16.60 -13.19 -18.76
C PRO A 504 -17.32 -11.94 -19.30
N GLU A 505 -18.51 -12.08 -19.86
CA GLU A 505 -19.24 -10.94 -20.46
C GLU A 505 -19.74 -9.93 -19.40
N GLU A 506 -20.13 -10.40 -18.22
CA GLU A 506 -20.76 -9.58 -17.20
C GLU A 506 -19.74 -9.05 -16.17
N ALA A 507 -19.55 -7.73 -16.13
CA ALA A 507 -18.62 -7.06 -15.22
C ALA A 507 -18.77 -7.42 -13.72
N PRO A 508 -19.99 -7.62 -13.16
CA PRO A 508 -20.13 -8.05 -11.76
C PRO A 508 -19.47 -9.40 -11.44
N SER A 509 -19.31 -10.29 -12.42
CA SER A 509 -18.70 -11.61 -12.24
C SER A 509 -17.16 -11.61 -12.29
N TRP A 510 -16.54 -10.48 -12.66
CA TRP A 510 -15.11 -10.40 -12.94
C TRP A 510 -14.24 -10.63 -11.72
N ALA A 511 -14.63 -10.08 -10.56
CA ALA A 511 -13.85 -10.16 -9.33
C ALA A 511 -13.70 -11.59 -8.78
N SER A 512 -14.51 -12.53 -9.25
CA SER A 512 -14.51 -13.94 -8.88
C SER A 512 -14.24 -14.89 -10.06
N ALA A 513 -13.92 -14.35 -11.23
CA ALA A 513 -13.71 -15.15 -12.43
C ALA A 513 -12.48 -16.05 -12.29
N PRO A 514 -12.56 -17.36 -12.61
CA PRO A 514 -11.47 -18.33 -12.41
C PRO A 514 -10.15 -17.93 -13.10
N ASN A 515 -10.25 -17.22 -14.22
CA ASN A 515 -9.10 -16.78 -15.02
C ASN A 515 -8.63 -15.35 -14.73
N LEU A 516 -9.16 -14.71 -13.68
CA LEU A 516 -8.65 -13.45 -13.16
C LEU A 516 -7.27 -13.69 -12.53
N VAL A 517 -6.25 -13.02 -13.02
CA VAL A 517 -4.88 -13.09 -12.48
C VAL A 517 -4.77 -12.25 -11.21
N GLY A 518 -5.39 -11.07 -11.22
CA GLY A 518 -5.40 -10.13 -10.11
C GLY A 518 -5.86 -8.75 -10.54
N SER A 519 -5.92 -7.85 -9.57
CA SER A 519 -6.50 -6.51 -9.78
C SER A 519 -5.68 -5.45 -9.05
N MET A 520 -5.62 -4.26 -9.66
CA MET A 520 -5.26 -3.03 -8.95
C MET A 520 -6.54 -2.23 -8.69
N SER A 521 -6.77 -1.88 -7.43
CA SER A 521 -7.88 -1.03 -7.01
C SER A 521 -7.39 0.40 -6.81
N VAL A 522 -8.14 1.36 -7.30
CA VAL A 522 -7.95 2.79 -7.02
C VAL A 522 -9.03 3.19 -6.02
N PHE A 523 -8.63 3.48 -4.79
CA PHE A 523 -9.50 3.96 -3.73
C PHE A 523 -9.47 5.48 -3.68
N ALA A 524 -10.57 6.12 -4.09
CA ALA A 524 -10.66 7.56 -4.28
C ALA A 524 -12.04 8.12 -3.89
N MET A 525 -12.09 9.41 -3.55
CA MET A 525 -13.36 10.14 -3.40
C MET A 525 -13.79 10.75 -4.73
N LYS A 526 -15.09 11.01 -4.88
CA LYS A 526 -15.59 11.90 -5.94
C LYS A 526 -14.93 13.27 -5.82
N ASN A 527 -14.58 13.89 -6.94
CA ASN A 527 -13.88 15.17 -7.02
C ASN A 527 -12.54 15.19 -6.26
N MET A 528 -11.85 14.05 -6.17
CA MET A 528 -10.44 13.98 -5.76
C MET A 528 -9.57 14.43 -6.94
N GLY A 529 -9.64 15.72 -7.26
CA GLY A 529 -9.19 16.34 -8.51
C GLY A 529 -7.74 16.84 -8.51
N SER A 530 -6.82 16.13 -7.87
CA SER A 530 -5.43 16.58 -7.78
C SER A 530 -4.59 16.32 -9.03
N GLY A 531 -5.06 15.44 -9.92
CA GLY A 531 -4.29 14.98 -11.08
C GLY A 531 -3.05 14.16 -10.71
N ASN A 532 -2.91 13.76 -9.44
CA ASN A 532 -1.78 12.97 -8.98
C ASN A 532 -1.94 11.51 -9.41
N HIS A 533 -0.82 10.90 -9.80
CA HIS A 533 -0.80 9.48 -10.12
C HIS A 533 -0.68 8.65 -8.84
N VAL A 534 -1.39 7.53 -8.84
CA VAL A 534 -1.25 6.45 -7.86
C VAL A 534 -0.77 5.20 -8.56
N SER A 535 -0.01 4.36 -7.87
CA SER A 535 0.52 3.12 -8.43
C SER A 535 0.13 1.88 -7.63
N GLY A 536 0.20 0.74 -8.31
CA GLY A 536 0.05 -0.59 -7.73
C GLY A 536 0.68 -1.65 -8.63
N THR A 537 0.80 -2.87 -8.11
CA THR A 537 1.37 -4.00 -8.84
C THR A 537 0.44 -5.21 -8.78
N VAL A 538 0.29 -5.90 -9.90
CA VAL A 538 -0.39 -7.21 -10.00
C VAL A 538 0.65 -8.30 -10.30
N PRO A 539 0.87 -9.27 -9.40
CA PRO A 539 1.74 -10.42 -9.65
C PRO A 539 1.16 -11.31 -10.75
N LEU A 540 1.98 -11.68 -11.74
CA LEU A 540 1.57 -12.55 -12.86
C LEU A 540 2.14 -13.97 -12.76
N THR A 541 3.22 -14.16 -11.98
CA THR A 541 4.00 -15.39 -11.98
C THR A 541 3.20 -16.62 -11.60
N SER A 542 2.38 -16.57 -10.54
CA SER A 542 1.60 -17.74 -10.13
C SER A 542 0.65 -18.19 -11.24
N ALA A 543 -0.08 -17.26 -11.88
CA ALA A 543 -0.94 -17.58 -13.00
C ALA A 543 -0.15 -18.17 -14.19
N LEU A 544 1.03 -17.62 -14.51
CA LEU A 544 1.93 -18.20 -15.50
C LEU A 544 2.40 -19.61 -15.12
N MET A 545 2.62 -19.90 -13.83
CA MET A 545 2.95 -21.26 -13.37
C MET A 545 1.82 -22.26 -13.63
N HIS A 546 0.55 -21.85 -13.51
CA HIS A 546 -0.58 -22.66 -13.95
C HIS A 546 -0.53 -22.92 -15.47
N MET A 547 -0.15 -21.91 -16.27
CA MET A 547 0.00 -22.07 -17.72
C MET A 547 1.15 -23.03 -18.08
N VAL A 548 2.25 -23.03 -17.32
CA VAL A 548 3.35 -24.01 -17.44
C VAL A 548 2.84 -25.41 -17.09
N TRP A 549 2.09 -25.54 -16.00
CA TRP A 549 1.49 -26.83 -15.59
C TRP A 549 0.53 -27.39 -16.64
N ALA A 550 -0.33 -26.54 -17.19
CA ALA A 550 -1.25 -26.88 -18.27
C ALA A 550 -0.54 -27.13 -19.61
N ARG A 551 0.80 -26.98 -19.66
CA ARG A 551 1.64 -27.14 -20.86
C ARG A 551 1.28 -26.18 -21.99
N THR A 552 0.72 -25.02 -21.65
CA THR A 552 0.44 -23.95 -22.61
C THR A 552 1.73 -23.20 -22.95
N ILE A 553 2.59 -22.99 -21.96
CA ILE A 553 3.95 -22.45 -22.09
C ILE A 553 4.96 -23.43 -21.47
N SER A 554 6.23 -23.33 -21.86
CA SER A 554 7.29 -24.26 -21.48
C SER A 554 8.06 -23.83 -20.23
N GLY A 555 8.12 -22.53 -19.95
CA GLY A 555 8.78 -21.98 -18.77
C GLY A 555 8.44 -20.51 -18.52
N LEU A 556 9.22 -19.85 -17.67
CA LEU A 556 9.04 -18.43 -17.30
C LEU A 556 10.09 -17.51 -17.94
N GLU A 557 10.75 -17.95 -19.01
CA GLU A 557 11.81 -17.18 -19.65
C GLU A 557 11.23 -16.05 -20.54
N PRO A 558 11.86 -14.86 -20.56
CA PRO A 558 11.33 -13.70 -21.28
C PRO A 558 11.01 -13.92 -22.76
N ASP A 559 11.80 -14.72 -23.46
CA ASP A 559 11.63 -14.97 -24.90
C ASP A 559 10.31 -15.69 -25.24
N GLU A 560 9.75 -16.44 -24.29
CA GLU A 560 8.45 -17.12 -24.43
C GLU A 560 7.32 -16.31 -23.79
N ILE A 561 7.56 -15.73 -22.60
CA ILE A 561 6.51 -15.05 -21.83
C ILE A 561 6.10 -13.72 -22.45
N VAL A 562 7.02 -12.94 -23.02
CA VAL A 562 6.67 -11.62 -23.59
C VAL A 562 5.66 -11.77 -24.73
N PRO A 563 5.90 -12.60 -25.78
CA PRO A 563 4.91 -12.81 -26.83
C PRO A 563 3.60 -13.41 -26.31
N PHE A 564 3.68 -14.32 -25.33
CA PHE A 564 2.51 -14.95 -24.73
C PHE A 564 1.60 -13.93 -24.02
N LEU A 565 2.18 -13.03 -23.23
CA LEU A 565 1.42 -11.97 -22.55
C LEU A 565 0.86 -10.95 -23.54
N GLU A 566 1.59 -10.62 -24.61
CA GLU A 566 1.07 -9.73 -25.67
C GLU A 566 -0.17 -10.31 -26.37
N GLU A 567 -0.25 -11.63 -26.52
CA GLU A 567 -1.40 -12.30 -27.16
C GLU A 567 -2.56 -12.58 -26.19
N HIS A 568 -2.27 -12.95 -24.94
CA HIS A 568 -3.27 -13.54 -24.04
C HIS A 568 -3.62 -12.71 -22.81
N LEU A 569 -2.83 -11.69 -22.44
CA LEU A 569 -3.13 -10.85 -21.29
C LEU A 569 -4.18 -9.81 -21.65
N GLN A 570 -5.35 -9.92 -21.04
CA GLN A 570 -6.47 -9.02 -21.24
C GLN A 570 -6.60 -8.09 -20.05
N VAL A 571 -6.80 -6.80 -20.32
CA VAL A 571 -7.06 -5.77 -19.30
C VAL A 571 -8.52 -5.33 -19.40
N ARG A 572 -9.21 -5.24 -18.27
CA ARG A 572 -10.56 -4.67 -18.17
C ARG A 572 -10.65 -3.74 -16.98
N ILE A 573 -11.45 -2.69 -17.11
CA ILE A 573 -11.59 -1.67 -16.08
C ILE A 573 -13.06 -1.55 -15.74
N VAL A 574 -13.35 -1.57 -14.44
CA VAL A 574 -14.70 -1.41 -13.94
C VAL A 574 -14.76 -0.18 -13.04
N ALA A 575 -15.61 0.77 -13.42
CA ALA A 575 -15.91 1.96 -12.64
C ALA A 575 -17.04 1.70 -11.63
N GLU A 576 -17.37 2.74 -10.86
CA GLU A 576 -18.57 2.75 -10.01
C GLU A 576 -19.82 2.32 -10.80
N GLY A 577 -20.66 1.48 -10.18
CA GLY A 577 -21.88 0.95 -10.81
C GLY A 577 -21.66 -0.28 -11.71
N SER A 578 -20.51 -0.95 -11.59
CA SER A 578 -20.15 -2.11 -12.42
C SER A 578 -20.09 -1.79 -13.92
N ILE A 579 -19.78 -0.53 -14.25
CA ILE A 579 -19.71 -0.04 -15.62
C ILE A 579 -18.31 -0.34 -16.17
N GLU A 580 -18.25 -1.14 -17.24
CA GLU A 580 -17.02 -1.35 -17.99
C GLU A 580 -16.55 -0.05 -18.65
N VAL A 581 -15.26 0.24 -18.50
CA VAL A 581 -14.59 1.34 -19.17
C VAL A 581 -13.43 0.80 -20.01
N GLU A 582 -13.39 1.20 -21.27
CA GLU A 582 -12.27 0.87 -22.15
C GLU A 582 -10.98 1.56 -21.67
N ALA A 583 -9.88 0.81 -21.60
CA ALA A 583 -8.58 1.33 -21.15
C ALA A 583 -8.08 2.52 -21.98
N THR A 584 -8.41 2.56 -23.28
CA THR A 584 -8.07 3.64 -24.20
C THR A 584 -8.75 4.98 -23.88
N LYS A 585 -9.83 4.96 -23.09
CA LYS A 585 -10.53 6.18 -22.65
C LYS A 585 -9.90 6.83 -21.41
N ILE A 586 -8.86 6.22 -20.85
CA ILE A 586 -8.17 6.70 -19.65
C ILE A 586 -6.75 7.15 -20.00
N ASP A 587 -6.61 8.40 -20.45
CA ASP A 587 -5.34 8.95 -20.95
C ASP A 587 -4.17 8.84 -19.95
N SER A 588 -4.47 8.84 -18.65
CA SER A 588 -3.46 8.77 -17.60
C SER A 588 -3.03 7.35 -17.22
N LEU A 589 -3.71 6.33 -17.73
CA LEU A 589 -3.44 4.94 -17.41
C LEU A 589 -2.17 4.46 -18.11
N HIS A 590 -1.24 3.98 -17.31
CA HIS A 590 -0.03 3.35 -17.78
C HIS A 590 0.08 1.96 -17.18
N ILE A 591 0.30 0.98 -18.05
CA ILE A 591 0.51 -0.42 -17.67
C ILE A 591 1.84 -0.86 -18.26
N GLN A 592 2.70 -1.40 -17.42
CA GLN A 592 4.03 -1.82 -17.77
C GLN A 592 4.26 -3.24 -17.25
N ILE A 593 4.58 -4.16 -18.16
CA ILE A 593 5.02 -5.50 -17.79
C ILE A 593 6.50 -5.43 -17.43
N ALA A 594 6.87 -6.04 -16.30
CA ALA A 594 8.24 -6.11 -15.85
C ALA A 594 8.56 -7.49 -15.29
N SER A 595 9.85 -7.83 -15.29
CA SER A 595 10.32 -9.09 -14.74
C SER A 595 11.59 -8.92 -13.91
N ALA A 596 11.78 -9.73 -12.88
CA ALA A 596 13.03 -9.80 -12.12
C ALA A 596 13.53 -11.24 -12.03
N ARG A 597 14.85 -11.45 -12.09
CA ARG A 597 15.45 -12.73 -11.69
C ARG A 597 15.44 -12.81 -10.18
N VAL A 598 14.81 -13.83 -9.61
CA VAL A 598 14.69 -14.01 -8.16
C VAL A 598 15.30 -15.33 -7.75
N GLN A 599 16.14 -15.31 -6.72
CA GLN A 599 16.59 -16.51 -6.05
C GLN A 599 15.59 -16.87 -4.95
N ALA A 600 14.90 -18.00 -5.10
CA ALA A 600 13.95 -18.49 -4.11
C ALA A 600 14.67 -18.81 -2.78
N SER A 601 13.98 -18.56 -1.66
CA SER A 601 14.48 -18.95 -0.33
C SER A 601 14.67 -20.46 -0.25
N ARG A 602 15.85 -20.94 0.16
CA ARG A 602 16.15 -22.36 0.44
C ARG A 602 15.63 -22.78 1.80
N HIS A 603 15.75 -21.89 2.78
CA HIS A 603 15.37 -22.11 4.17
C HIS A 603 14.13 -21.30 4.56
N GLU A 604 13.51 -21.67 5.69
CA GLU A 604 12.37 -20.93 6.23
C GLU A 604 12.80 -19.59 6.85
N TRP A 605 14.03 -19.45 7.34
CA TRP A 605 14.52 -18.23 7.98
C TRP A 605 15.19 -17.23 7.03
N GLU A 606 15.01 -17.37 5.70
CA GLU A 606 15.50 -16.40 4.72
C GLU A 606 14.40 -15.97 3.73
N LEU A 607 14.44 -14.71 3.31
CA LEU A 607 13.58 -14.18 2.26
C LEU A 607 14.23 -14.38 0.88
N PRO A 608 13.46 -14.40 -0.21
CA PRO A 608 14.00 -14.46 -1.56
C PRO A 608 14.91 -13.26 -1.85
N LYS A 609 15.92 -13.48 -2.70
CA LYS A 609 16.82 -12.42 -3.14
C LYS A 609 16.40 -11.94 -4.52
N TRP A 610 16.00 -10.69 -4.58
CA TRP A 610 15.53 -10.03 -5.79
C TRP A 610 16.69 -9.45 -6.59
N GLY A 611 16.73 -9.77 -7.89
CA GLY A 611 17.55 -9.06 -8.87
C GLY A 611 16.92 -7.72 -9.26
N LEU A 612 17.53 -7.04 -10.24
CA LEU A 612 16.96 -5.81 -10.79
C LEU A 612 15.64 -6.11 -11.50
N MET A 613 14.65 -5.24 -11.28
CA MET A 613 13.43 -5.24 -12.07
C MET A 613 13.75 -4.70 -13.46
N VAL A 614 13.42 -5.48 -14.49
CA VAL A 614 13.66 -5.15 -15.90
C VAL A 614 12.32 -4.97 -16.57
N GLU A 615 12.11 -3.81 -17.17
CA GLU A 615 10.94 -3.53 -17.98
C GLU A 615 10.95 -4.43 -19.22
N ARG A 616 9.84 -5.10 -19.47
CA ARG A 616 9.64 -6.00 -20.61
C ARG A 616 8.56 -5.36 -21.44
N THR A 617 8.96 -4.71 -22.53
CA THR A 617 8.10 -3.86 -23.35
C THR A 617 7.00 -4.69 -24.03
N ALA A 618 5.92 -4.96 -23.30
CA ALA A 618 4.61 -5.27 -23.83
C ALA A 618 3.76 -4.04 -23.54
N ASN A 619 3.80 -3.03 -24.42
CA ASN A 619 2.89 -1.89 -24.32
C ASN A 619 1.49 -2.38 -24.71
N LEU A 620 0.74 -2.90 -23.74
CA LEU A 620 -0.67 -3.27 -23.89
C LEU A 620 -1.59 -2.05 -24.12
N SER A 621 -1.02 -0.84 -24.09
CA SER A 621 -1.66 0.46 -24.39
C SER A 621 -1.43 0.96 -25.83
N ARG A 622 -0.98 0.10 -26.76
CA ARG A 622 -0.70 0.50 -28.15
C ARG A 622 -1.97 0.85 -28.96
N GLU A 623 -2.45 2.07 -28.75
CA GLU A 623 -2.84 2.97 -29.83
C GLU A 623 -2.28 4.40 -29.70
N VAL A 624 -1.37 4.66 -28.74
CA VAL A 624 -0.77 6.00 -28.58
C VAL A 624 0.74 5.93 -28.71
N SER A 625 1.23 6.02 -29.95
CA SER A 625 2.61 6.44 -30.24
C SER A 625 2.61 7.93 -30.56
N HIS A 626 2.99 8.77 -29.60
CA HIS A 626 3.50 10.11 -29.88
C HIS A 626 4.80 10.33 -29.07
N PRO A 627 5.81 10.99 -29.66
CA PRO A 627 7.19 11.00 -29.16
C PRO A 627 7.32 11.74 -27.83
N VAL A 628 8.33 11.35 -27.04
CA VAL A 628 8.66 11.96 -25.75
C VAL A 628 8.99 13.45 -25.93
N VAL A 629 8.10 14.33 -25.48
CA VAL A 629 8.29 15.79 -25.47
C VAL A 629 8.73 16.23 -24.07
N PHE A 630 9.94 16.75 -23.93
CA PHE A 630 10.36 17.47 -22.72
C PHE A 630 9.89 18.93 -22.80
N ALA A 631 8.80 19.27 -22.10
CA ALA A 631 8.30 20.64 -21.99
C ALA A 631 8.77 21.30 -20.67
N PHE A 632 9.33 22.51 -20.74
CA PHE A 632 9.53 23.38 -19.57
C PHE A 632 8.52 24.52 -19.60
N ASP A 633 7.62 24.58 -18.61
CA ASP A 633 6.83 25.78 -18.33
C ASP A 633 7.69 26.80 -17.55
N GLY A 634 7.83 27.98 -18.14
CA GLY A 634 8.84 28.98 -17.80
C GLY A 634 8.42 29.98 -16.75
N ARG A 635 7.62 29.59 -15.74
CA ARG A 635 7.20 30.54 -14.69
C ARG A 635 7.58 30.22 -13.25
N HIS A 636 8.39 29.21 -12.97
CA HIS A 636 8.95 28.96 -11.62
C HIS A 636 10.45 28.59 -11.61
N ALA A 637 11.24 29.11 -12.56
CA ALA A 637 12.68 28.87 -12.63
C ALA A 637 13.51 29.99 -11.97
N GLN A 638 13.26 30.25 -10.69
CA GLN A 638 14.22 30.93 -9.81
C GLN A 638 14.35 30.16 -8.49
N ARG A 639 14.71 28.87 -8.59
CA ARG A 639 15.45 28.05 -7.61
C ARG A 639 15.38 26.57 -8.02
N THR A 640 15.96 26.23 -9.17
CA THR A 640 16.25 24.83 -9.52
C THR A 640 17.73 24.56 -9.33
N ASN A 641 18.02 23.40 -8.73
CA ASN A 641 19.33 22.91 -8.35
C ASN A 641 20.34 23.01 -9.51
N ALA A 642 21.46 23.70 -9.30
CA ALA A 642 22.53 23.87 -10.30
C ALA A 642 23.06 22.51 -10.83
N ALA A 643 22.93 21.44 -10.04
CA ALA A 643 23.30 20.08 -10.41
C ALA A 643 22.46 19.48 -11.54
N ALA A 644 21.12 19.67 -11.54
CA ALA A 644 20.25 19.15 -12.60
C ALA A 644 20.48 19.88 -13.93
N LYS A 645 20.68 21.21 -13.85
CA LYS A 645 21.05 22.04 -15.01
C LYS A 645 22.42 21.64 -15.58
N MET A 646 23.39 21.31 -14.74
CA MET A 646 24.72 20.85 -15.17
C MET A 646 24.70 19.47 -15.84
N LYS A 647 23.79 18.56 -15.45
CA LYS A 647 23.67 17.22 -16.05
C LYS A 647 23.12 17.27 -17.48
N LEU A 648 22.05 18.05 -17.72
CA LEU A 648 21.48 18.21 -19.06
C LEU A 648 22.46 18.86 -20.05
N VAL A 649 23.15 19.92 -19.62
CA VAL A 649 24.09 20.62 -20.49
C VAL A 649 25.25 19.70 -20.88
N ARG A 650 25.78 18.91 -19.94
CA ARG A 650 26.83 17.94 -20.22
C ARG A 650 26.38 16.87 -21.21
N PHE A 651 25.14 16.40 -21.11
CA PHE A 651 24.59 15.47 -22.08
C PHE A 651 24.52 16.10 -23.48
N LEU A 652 23.98 17.31 -23.61
CA LEU A 652 23.91 18.02 -24.90
C LEU A 652 25.29 18.30 -25.49
N MET A 653 26.29 18.58 -24.66
CA MET A 653 27.69 18.73 -25.08
C MET A 653 28.28 17.45 -25.70
N LYS A 654 27.78 16.27 -25.33
CA LYS A 654 28.19 14.97 -25.91
C LYS A 654 27.47 14.63 -27.22
N CYS A 655 26.38 15.31 -27.55
CA CYS A 655 25.60 15.09 -28.78
C CYS A 655 26.25 15.74 -30.02
N ALA A 656 27.57 15.90 -30.04
CA ALA A 656 28.27 16.47 -31.19
C ALA A 656 28.17 15.52 -32.40
N ASN A 657 27.90 16.08 -33.57
CA ASN A 657 27.58 15.40 -34.84
C ASN A 657 26.22 14.71 -34.91
N GLU A 658 25.36 14.89 -33.91
CA GLU A 658 23.98 14.40 -33.95
C GLU A 658 23.07 15.41 -34.65
N THR A 659 22.13 14.91 -35.44
CA THR A 659 21.14 15.75 -36.13
C THR A 659 19.92 15.90 -35.26
N VAL A 660 19.60 17.14 -34.91
CA VAL A 660 18.54 17.48 -33.95
C VAL A 660 17.55 18.47 -34.57
N THR A 661 16.36 18.52 -34.01
CA THR A 661 15.41 19.60 -34.26
C THR A 661 15.28 20.44 -32.99
N ILE A 662 15.35 21.76 -33.10
CA ILE A 662 15.31 22.69 -31.97
C ILE A 662 14.14 23.64 -32.17
N GLU A 663 13.20 23.66 -31.23
CA GLU A 663 12.18 24.73 -31.18
C GLU A 663 12.72 25.90 -30.34
N LEU A 664 12.68 27.10 -30.92
CA LEU A 664 12.98 28.34 -30.21
C LEU A 664 11.71 28.88 -29.54
N LYS A 665 11.87 29.69 -28.48
CA LYS A 665 10.76 30.28 -27.71
C LYS A 665 9.81 31.17 -28.53
N ASN A 666 10.24 31.66 -29.69
CA ASN A 666 9.42 32.42 -30.62
C ASN A 666 8.64 31.52 -31.62
N GLY A 667 8.77 30.20 -31.51
CA GLY A 667 8.13 29.21 -32.38
C GLY A 667 8.89 28.91 -33.68
N THR A 668 10.11 29.42 -33.86
CA THR A 668 10.98 29.03 -34.98
C THR A 668 11.51 27.61 -34.76
N ILE A 669 11.42 26.76 -35.78
CA ILE A 669 11.95 25.40 -35.77
C ILE A 669 13.28 25.39 -36.53
N VAL A 670 14.33 24.87 -35.92
CA VAL A 670 15.66 24.75 -36.52
C VAL A 670 16.06 23.28 -36.55
N HIS A 671 16.22 22.72 -37.75
CA HIS A 671 16.73 21.37 -37.95
C HIS A 671 18.19 21.45 -38.40
N GLY A 672 19.11 20.69 -37.79
CA GLY A 672 20.51 20.70 -38.20
C GLY A 672 21.41 19.82 -37.36
N THR A 673 22.67 19.68 -37.76
CA THR A 673 23.66 18.82 -37.08
C THR A 673 24.47 19.62 -36.07
N ILE A 674 24.50 19.16 -34.81
CA ILE A 674 25.25 19.82 -33.74
C ILE A 674 26.75 19.78 -34.04
N THR A 675 27.39 20.94 -34.06
CA THR A 675 28.84 21.08 -34.13
C THR A 675 29.43 21.23 -32.73
N SER A 676 28.79 22.02 -31.86
CA SER A 676 29.16 22.12 -30.45
C SER A 676 28.02 22.71 -29.61
N VAL A 677 28.04 22.43 -28.30
CA VAL A 677 27.16 23.07 -27.30
C VAL A 677 28.04 23.65 -26.20
N SER A 678 27.78 24.90 -25.78
CA SER A 678 28.52 25.53 -24.68
C SER A 678 27.89 25.19 -23.31
N PRO A 679 28.61 25.44 -22.19
CA PRO A 679 28.03 25.31 -20.84
C PRO A 679 26.79 26.19 -20.58
N GLN A 680 26.57 27.22 -21.40
CA GLN A 680 25.38 28.08 -21.36
C GLN A 680 24.30 27.64 -22.35
N MET A 681 24.41 26.42 -22.91
CA MET A 681 23.57 25.85 -23.98
C MET A 681 23.59 26.63 -25.30
N ASN A 682 24.60 27.46 -25.56
CA ASN A 682 24.73 28.03 -26.89
C ASN A 682 25.10 26.91 -27.85
N THR A 683 24.29 26.69 -28.89
CA THR A 683 24.43 25.56 -29.80
C THR A 683 24.86 26.04 -31.17
N ALA A 684 25.99 25.55 -31.65
CA ALA A 684 26.44 25.72 -33.02
C ALA A 684 25.95 24.56 -33.86
N LEU A 685 25.24 24.85 -34.95
CA LEU A 685 24.73 23.87 -35.91
C LEU A 685 25.39 24.07 -37.28
N ARG A 686 25.52 22.98 -38.04
CA ARG A 686 25.83 22.97 -39.47
C ARG A 686 24.73 22.25 -40.25
N THR A 687 24.65 22.48 -41.56
CA THR A 687 23.63 21.89 -42.43
C THR A 687 22.23 22.18 -41.90
N VAL A 688 21.91 23.48 -41.79
CA VAL A 688 20.76 23.96 -41.03
C VAL A 688 19.58 24.25 -41.96
N LYS A 689 18.40 23.77 -41.60
CA LYS A 689 17.12 24.16 -42.17
C LYS A 689 16.28 24.85 -41.10
N MET A 690 16.10 26.16 -41.22
CA MET A 690 15.31 26.97 -40.28
C MET A 690 13.94 27.27 -40.88
N THR A 691 12.87 27.04 -40.12
CA THR A 691 11.49 27.38 -40.48
C THR A 691 10.94 28.36 -39.45
N PRO A 692 10.97 29.68 -39.72
CA PRO A 692 10.31 30.67 -38.86
C PRO A 692 8.80 30.43 -38.81
N ARG A 693 8.17 30.79 -37.69
CA ARG A 693 6.73 30.56 -37.50
C ARG A 693 5.91 31.26 -38.59
N GLY A 694 5.24 30.49 -39.43
CA GLY A 694 4.37 31.00 -40.52
C GLY A 694 5.12 31.47 -41.77
N GLN A 695 6.38 31.07 -41.97
CA GLN A 695 7.17 31.38 -43.16
C GLN A 695 7.80 30.11 -43.76
N ASP A 696 8.24 30.20 -45.01
CA ASP A 696 8.93 29.11 -45.70
C ASP A 696 10.30 28.79 -45.07
N ALA A 697 10.74 27.56 -45.27
CA ALA A 697 12.01 27.08 -44.74
C ALA A 697 13.22 27.67 -45.48
N VAL A 698 14.21 28.12 -44.73
CA VAL A 698 15.48 28.68 -45.22
C VAL A 698 16.63 27.74 -44.86
N SER A 699 17.42 27.37 -45.86
CA SER A 699 18.64 26.58 -45.67
C SER A 699 19.85 27.48 -45.41
N LEU A 700 20.69 27.10 -44.46
CA LEU A 700 21.90 27.83 -44.05
C LEU A 700 23.03 26.83 -43.80
N ASP A 701 24.26 27.21 -44.17
CA ASP A 701 25.42 26.34 -43.97
C ASP A 701 25.75 26.16 -42.48
N THR A 702 25.65 27.23 -41.70
CA THR A 702 25.89 27.22 -40.25
C THR A 702 24.95 28.18 -39.51
N MET A 703 24.64 27.88 -38.25
CA MET A 703 23.86 28.77 -37.37
C MET A 703 24.31 28.61 -35.92
N ASN A 704 24.39 29.73 -35.19
CA ASN A 704 24.61 29.73 -33.75
C ASN A 704 23.35 30.18 -33.02
N ILE A 705 22.84 29.33 -32.13
CA ILE A 705 21.63 29.58 -31.35
C ILE A 705 22.04 29.88 -29.90
N ARG A 706 21.47 30.94 -29.32
CA ARG A 706 21.69 31.28 -27.92
C ARG A 706 20.90 30.34 -27.03
N GLY A 707 21.53 29.74 -26.01
CA GLY A 707 20.86 28.75 -25.16
C GLY A 707 19.61 29.26 -24.45
N SER A 708 19.56 30.56 -24.14
CA SER A 708 18.40 31.18 -23.50
C SER A 708 17.17 31.31 -24.40
N THR A 709 17.33 31.21 -25.73
CA THR A 709 16.23 31.28 -26.70
C THR A 709 15.67 29.90 -27.07
N ILE A 710 16.34 28.83 -26.67
CA ILE A 710 15.91 27.46 -26.94
C ILE A 710 14.75 27.10 -26.00
N ARG A 711 13.70 26.49 -26.55
CA ARG A 711 12.58 25.93 -25.80
C ARG A 711 12.83 24.48 -25.45
N TYR A 712 13.13 23.64 -26.45
CA TYR A 712 13.50 22.24 -26.28
C TYR A 712 14.29 21.72 -27.49
N PHE A 713 14.95 20.58 -27.30
CA PHE A 713 15.60 19.80 -28.36
C PHE A 713 14.75 18.55 -28.62
N ILE A 714 14.63 18.18 -29.89
CA ILE A 714 14.17 16.87 -30.36
C ILE A 714 15.41 16.14 -30.83
N LEU A 715 15.72 15.04 -30.17
CA LEU A 715 16.87 14.20 -30.47
C LEU A 715 16.43 13.09 -31.45
N PRO A 716 17.36 12.53 -32.23
CA PRO A 716 17.06 11.41 -33.10
C PRO A 716 16.80 10.15 -32.27
N ASP A 717 15.82 9.33 -32.67
CA ASP A 717 15.42 8.11 -31.95
C ASP A 717 16.54 7.06 -31.87
N SER A 718 17.54 7.14 -32.76
CA SER A 718 18.70 6.25 -32.80
C SER A 718 19.82 6.64 -31.82
N LEU A 719 19.63 7.66 -31.00
CA LEU A 719 20.67 8.15 -30.09
C LEU A 719 20.89 7.16 -28.94
N PRO A 720 22.12 6.64 -28.71
CA PRO A 720 22.40 5.68 -27.64
C PRO A 720 22.45 6.38 -26.27
N LEU A 721 21.26 6.64 -25.70
CA LEU A 721 21.07 7.38 -24.44
C LEU A 721 21.87 6.75 -23.28
N ASP A 722 21.93 5.42 -23.22
CA ASP A 722 22.64 4.67 -22.18
C ASP A 722 24.15 4.95 -22.16
N THR A 723 24.73 5.31 -23.30
CA THR A 723 26.17 5.59 -23.39
C THR A 723 26.47 7.07 -23.09
N LEU A 724 25.55 7.96 -23.46
CA LEU A 724 25.73 9.41 -23.33
C LEU A 724 25.35 9.94 -21.94
N LEU A 725 24.46 9.25 -21.23
CA LEU A 725 24.00 9.58 -19.86
C LEU A 725 24.94 9.07 -18.76
N ILE A 726 26.00 8.31 -19.08
CA ILE A 726 27.03 7.92 -18.11
C ILE A 726 27.81 9.17 -17.69
N ASP A 727 27.71 9.54 -16.41
CA ASP A 727 28.49 10.60 -15.82
C ASP A 727 29.98 10.17 -15.77
N ASP A 728 30.83 10.79 -16.59
CA ASP A 728 32.28 10.70 -16.42
C ASP A 728 32.61 11.32 -15.05
N GLN A 729 32.89 10.48 -14.06
CA GLN A 729 33.47 10.94 -12.80
C GLN A 729 34.75 11.72 -13.13
N PRO A 730 34.96 12.91 -12.54
CA PRO A 730 36.16 13.69 -12.81
C PRO A 730 37.38 12.88 -12.38
N LYS A 731 38.20 12.46 -13.36
CA LYS A 731 39.47 11.79 -13.10
C LYS A 731 40.29 12.62 -12.10
N PRO A 732 40.76 12.05 -10.98
CA PRO A 732 41.64 12.77 -10.07
C PRO A 732 42.89 13.20 -10.83
N LYS A 733 43.18 14.51 -10.83
CA LYS A 733 44.38 15.07 -11.44
C LYS A 733 45.61 14.51 -10.72
N ASN A 734 46.24 13.50 -11.31
CA ASN A 734 47.58 13.06 -10.96
C ASN A 734 48.57 14.19 -11.26
N LYS A 735 48.95 14.95 -10.23
CA LYS A 735 50.10 15.85 -10.26
C LYS A 735 51.37 15.02 -10.14
N ALA A 736 51.94 14.66 -11.28
CA ALA A 736 53.33 14.23 -11.36
C ALA A 736 53.97 14.81 -12.63
N ARG A 737 54.61 15.99 -12.50
CA ARG A 737 55.99 16.19 -12.97
C ARG A 737 56.54 17.58 -12.62
N LYS A 738 57.76 17.53 -12.06
CA LYS A 738 58.92 18.38 -12.30
C LYS A 738 58.70 19.88 -12.46
N GLU A 739 59.25 20.63 -11.51
CA GLU A 739 60.19 21.70 -11.83
C GLU A 739 61.47 21.48 -11.00
N ALA A 740 62.57 21.38 -11.72
CA ALA A 740 63.90 21.63 -11.21
C ALA A 740 64.25 23.05 -11.67
N GLU A 741 64.64 23.93 -10.75
CA GLU A 741 65.79 24.82 -10.93
C GLU A 741 66.09 25.65 -9.67
N ARG A 742 67.37 25.57 -9.28
CA ARG A 742 68.23 26.62 -8.69
C ARG A 742 68.10 27.01 -7.21
N GLY A 743 69.18 26.69 -6.48
CA GLY A 743 69.82 27.60 -5.51
C GLY A 743 69.97 27.06 -4.08
N GLY A 744 71.14 26.51 -3.73
CA GLY A 744 71.51 26.12 -2.34
C GLY A 744 71.90 27.33 -1.46
N PRO A 745 72.76 27.18 -0.43
CA PRO A 745 73.15 26.01 0.37
C PRO A 745 73.14 26.29 1.91
N VAL A 746 73.64 25.32 2.72
CA VAL A 746 74.39 25.51 3.99
C VAL A 746 73.74 25.09 5.35
N ARG A 747 74.38 24.05 5.91
CA ARG A 747 74.73 23.69 7.31
C ARG A 747 73.71 23.31 8.39
N GLY A 748 74.07 22.19 9.03
CA GLY A 748 73.97 21.94 10.47
C GLY A 748 73.23 20.62 10.76
N GLY A 749 73.81 19.57 11.33
CA GLY A 749 75.12 19.35 11.93
C GLY A 749 75.06 18.02 12.71
N ARG A 750 76.10 17.20 12.53
CA ARG A 750 76.72 16.23 13.46
C ARG A 750 75.90 15.56 14.58
N GLY A 751 76.04 14.23 14.66
CA GLY A 751 76.12 13.54 15.96
C GLY A 751 75.83 12.04 15.90
N GLY A 752 76.86 11.22 15.70
CA GLY A 752 76.80 9.76 15.89
C GLY A 752 76.89 9.32 17.36
N PRO A 753 77.35 8.08 17.65
CA PRO A 753 76.51 7.04 18.26
C PRO A 753 77.01 6.56 19.64
N ARG A 754 76.16 5.87 20.40
CA ARG A 754 76.41 4.92 21.53
C ARG A 754 75.11 4.86 22.34
N GLY A 755 74.58 3.75 22.83
CA GLY A 755 75.02 2.37 22.90
C GLY A 755 74.15 1.68 23.97
N ARG A 756 74.07 0.35 23.88
CA ARG A 756 74.00 -0.59 25.01
C ARG A 756 72.76 -0.52 25.94
N GLY A 757 71.95 -1.58 25.86
CA GLY A 757 71.75 -2.42 27.04
C GLY A 757 70.34 -2.61 27.58
N ARG A 758 69.90 -3.88 27.50
CA ARG A 758 69.25 -4.70 28.55
C ARG A 758 67.88 -4.30 29.12
N GLY A 759 67.02 -5.33 29.20
CA GLY A 759 65.95 -5.48 30.21
C GLY A 759 64.59 -5.69 29.54
N ARG A 760 64.17 -6.91 29.17
CA ARG A 760 63.75 -8.07 29.99
C ARG A 760 62.38 -7.88 30.68
N GLY A 761 61.40 -8.67 30.21
CA GLY A 761 60.19 -9.11 30.94
C GLY A 761 59.02 -8.12 30.96
N ARG A 762 57.75 -8.51 31.13
CA ARG A 762 57.01 -9.79 31.14
C ARG A 762 55.54 -9.39 31.45
N GLY A 763 54.55 -10.20 31.01
CA GLY A 763 53.15 -10.15 31.50
C GLY A 763 52.22 -9.29 30.62
N ARG A 764 51.18 -9.79 29.92
CA ARG A 764 50.09 -10.75 30.21
C ARG A 764 49.00 -10.16 31.11
N GLY A 765 47.76 -10.10 30.59
CA GLY A 765 46.50 -9.78 31.29
C GLY A 765 45.60 -8.92 30.39
N ARG A 766 44.72 -9.50 29.57
CA ARG A 766 43.29 -9.76 29.84
C ARG A 766 42.52 -8.53 30.37
N GLY A 767 41.63 -8.04 29.52
CA GLY A 767 40.41 -7.29 29.77
C GLY A 767 39.50 -7.57 28.59
#